data_AF-A0AAN0MJ01-F1
#
_entry.id   AF-A0AAN0MJ01-F1
#
_cell.length_a   1.000
_cell.length_b   1.000
_cell.length_c   1.000
_cell.angle_alpha   90.00
_cell.angle_beta   90.00
_cell.angle_gamma   90.00
#
_symmetry.space_group_name_H-M   'P 1'
#
loop_
_entity.id
_entity.type
_entity.pdbx_description
1 polymer ?
#
loop_
_entity_poly.entity_id
_entity_poly.type
_entity_poly.pdbx_seq_one_letter_code
_entity_poly.pdbx_strand_id
1 'polypeptide(L)'
;MPGYLEGKVPHGICTHTPDEKQQQYLDGIELRWGQFDRVHPQGELPITGIYSMGSTSSIGQSCSSDLDIWVCHQSWLDSEERQLLQKKCTLLEQWAAAQGAEVSFFLMDESRFRHNESGSLSGEDCGTMQHILLLDEFYRTAVRMAGKRILWNMVPVEEESHYDDYVLSLYSQGALAPNEWMDLGGLSTLSAEEYFGASLWQLYKSIDSPYKAVLKTLLLEAYSWEYPDTSLLSTEIKKRLHDGEIVSFGLDPYCMMLDRVTHYLTAINDPTRLDLARRCFYLKVCEKLSREKACVGWRRQILSQLVQEWGWSDEHLAMLDNRANWKIEQVREAHNELLDAMMQTYRNLIRFARRNNLSVSASPQDIGVLTRKLYAAFEALPGKVTLLNPQISPDLSEPNLTFIYVPPGRANRSGWYLYNQAPSMDAIVSHQPLEYNRYLNKLVAWAYFNGLLTPSTRLYIKGNELCDITRLQALVDDVASHFPLRLPAPTPKALYSPCEIRHLAIIVNLEHDPTAAFRNQVVHFDFRHLDVFSFGQQQQCLVGSIDLLYRNSWNEVRTLHFSGEQAVLEALKTILGKMHQDAALPESLEVFCYSQHLRGLIRTRVQQLVSECIELRLTSTRQQEPGRFKAVKVAGQTWGLFFERLSVSVQKLENAVEFYGAISNNKLQGQPVQVETNHVHLPPVVDGVASEGIIQFFFEDVAENQGFNIYILDESNRVEVYHHCEGSKEELVRDVSRFYSSSHDRFTYGSSFINFNLPQFYQIVQLDGRTQVIPFRSSALSHLCITPVVGDEVMTTKQRLQIL
;
A
#
# COMPACT_ATOMS: atom_id res chain seq x y z
N MET A 1 14.62 -30.60 18.23
CA MET A 1 15.04 -30.54 16.82
C MET A 1 14.20 -29.48 16.11
N PRO A 2 14.79 -28.58 15.31
CA PRO A 2 14.03 -27.61 14.52
C PRO A 2 12.98 -28.28 13.64
N GLY A 3 11.76 -27.74 13.58
CA GLY A 3 10.69 -28.28 12.74
C GLY A 3 10.14 -29.65 13.16
N TYR A 4 10.51 -30.19 14.32
CA TYR A 4 9.95 -31.47 14.78
C TYR A 4 8.48 -31.33 15.18
N LEU A 5 7.69 -32.30 14.73
CA LEU A 5 6.27 -32.46 15.07
C LEU A 5 6.04 -33.93 15.44
N GLU A 6 5.25 -34.14 16.49
CA GLU A 6 4.84 -35.48 16.90
C GLU A 6 3.76 -36.03 15.95
N GLY A 7 3.74 -37.35 15.73
CA GLY A 7 2.79 -38.03 14.86
C GLY A 7 3.37 -38.41 13.48
N LYS A 8 2.48 -38.80 12.55
CA LYS A 8 2.85 -39.27 11.20
C LYS A 8 3.03 -38.10 10.23
N VAL A 9 4.08 -37.30 10.45
CA VAL A 9 4.41 -36.21 9.53
C VAL A 9 5.16 -36.74 8.31
N PRO A 10 4.82 -36.33 7.08
CA PRO A 10 5.57 -36.70 5.88
C PRO A 10 7.06 -36.40 6.02
N HIS A 11 7.91 -37.39 5.69
CA HIS A 11 9.36 -37.29 5.80
C HIS A 11 10.08 -38.15 4.75
N GLY A 12 11.33 -37.78 4.46
CA GLY A 12 12.14 -38.40 3.41
C GLY A 12 12.07 -37.62 2.10
N ILE A 13 13.25 -37.39 1.50
CA ILE A 13 13.42 -36.66 0.24
C ILE A 13 13.96 -37.63 -0.81
N CYS A 14 13.31 -37.70 -1.97
CA CYS A 14 13.74 -38.55 -3.09
C CYS A 14 15.24 -38.38 -3.39
N THR A 15 15.97 -39.48 -3.54
CA THR A 15 17.39 -39.49 -3.97
C THR A 15 18.35 -38.64 -3.11
N HIS A 16 17.95 -38.22 -1.90
CA HIS A 16 18.82 -37.44 -1.02
C HIS A 16 19.72 -38.36 -0.19
N THR A 17 21.01 -38.05 -0.19
CA THR A 17 21.99 -38.65 0.71
C THR A 17 22.80 -37.50 1.30
N PRO A 18 22.93 -37.41 2.63
CA PRO A 18 23.68 -36.33 3.25
C PRO A 18 25.16 -36.42 2.83
N ASP A 19 25.76 -35.26 2.53
CA ASP A 19 27.20 -35.17 2.34
C ASP A 19 27.96 -35.27 3.69
N GLU A 20 29.29 -35.30 3.65
CA GLU A 20 30.11 -35.42 4.86
C GLU A 20 29.86 -34.29 5.88
N LYS A 21 29.62 -33.06 5.42
CA LYS A 21 29.37 -31.91 6.31
C LYS A 21 27.99 -32.00 6.94
N GLN A 22 26.98 -32.38 6.15
CA GLN A 22 25.62 -32.61 6.61
C GLN A 22 25.59 -33.78 7.60
N GLN A 23 26.33 -34.86 7.34
CA GLN A 23 26.44 -35.99 8.25
C GLN A 23 27.07 -35.58 9.59
N GLN A 24 28.17 -34.82 9.58
CA GLN A 24 28.78 -34.27 10.80
C GLN A 24 27.80 -33.41 11.60
N TYR A 25 26.99 -32.60 10.92
CA TYR A 25 25.96 -31.79 11.57
C TYR A 25 24.88 -32.67 12.22
N LEU A 26 24.40 -33.69 11.51
CA LEU A 26 23.42 -34.66 12.02
C LEU A 26 23.97 -35.44 13.23
N ASP A 27 25.21 -35.91 13.16
CA ASP A 27 25.86 -36.62 14.29
C ASP A 27 25.95 -35.71 15.52
N GLY A 28 26.22 -34.41 15.33
CA GLY A 28 26.20 -33.41 16.40
C GLY A 28 24.82 -33.10 16.98
N ILE A 29 23.73 -33.41 16.26
CA ILE A 29 22.34 -33.36 16.75
C ILE A 29 22.05 -34.63 17.56
N GLU A 30 22.42 -35.80 17.03
CA GLU A 30 22.28 -37.11 17.72
C GLU A 30 23.01 -37.11 19.08
N LEU A 31 24.22 -36.53 19.15
CA LEU A 31 24.96 -36.35 20.40
C LEU A 31 24.23 -35.49 21.45
N ARG A 32 23.45 -34.49 21.00
CA ARG A 32 22.75 -33.55 21.89
C ARG A 32 21.38 -34.01 22.33
N TRP A 33 20.69 -34.78 21.49
CA TRP A 33 19.29 -35.15 21.70
C TRP A 33 19.04 -36.67 21.77
N GLY A 34 20.09 -37.48 21.66
CA GLY A 34 20.02 -38.95 21.66
C GLY A 34 20.02 -39.54 20.25
N GLN A 35 20.32 -40.85 20.15
CA GLN A 35 20.24 -41.57 18.88
C GLN A 35 18.79 -41.64 18.41
N PHE A 36 18.58 -41.32 17.14
CA PHE A 36 17.28 -41.47 16.48
C PHE A 36 17.26 -42.79 15.71
N ASP A 37 16.14 -43.51 15.76
CA ASP A 37 15.92 -44.64 14.87
C ASP A 37 15.90 -44.11 13.43
N ARG A 38 16.96 -44.41 12.67
CA ARG A 38 17.03 -44.12 11.25
C ARG A 38 16.07 -45.08 10.54
N VAL A 39 14.80 -44.69 10.47
CA VAL A 39 13.84 -45.36 9.60
C VAL A 39 14.35 -45.15 8.18
N HIS A 40 14.78 -46.22 7.52
CA HIS A 40 15.03 -46.22 6.09
C HIS A 40 13.66 -46.41 5.42
N PRO A 41 13.03 -45.35 4.90
CA PRO A 41 11.76 -45.50 4.23
C PRO A 41 11.92 -46.47 3.05
N GLN A 42 11.08 -47.51 3.02
CA GLN A 42 10.94 -48.43 1.89
C GLN A 42 9.85 -47.88 0.97
N GLY A 43 10.17 -47.69 -0.31
CA GLY A 43 9.21 -47.20 -1.31
C GLY A 43 9.41 -45.74 -1.70
N GLU A 44 8.37 -45.15 -2.31
CA GLU A 44 8.39 -43.76 -2.76
C GLU A 44 8.35 -42.79 -1.59
N LEU A 45 9.15 -41.73 -1.69
CA LEU A 45 9.25 -40.71 -0.65
C LEU A 45 8.28 -39.56 -0.92
N PRO A 46 7.68 -38.97 0.13
CA PRO A 46 6.65 -37.94 -0.01
C PRO A 46 7.20 -36.62 -0.57
N ILE A 47 8.48 -36.31 -0.35
CA ILE A 47 9.12 -35.07 -0.82
C ILE A 47 9.94 -35.41 -2.06
N THR A 48 9.58 -34.83 -3.20
CA THR A 48 10.21 -35.08 -4.50
C THR A 48 11.47 -34.23 -4.69
N GLY A 49 11.50 -33.02 -4.12
CA GLY A 49 12.72 -32.23 -4.05
C GLY A 49 12.60 -30.93 -3.28
N ILE A 50 13.77 -30.34 -3.02
CA ILE A 50 13.93 -29.08 -2.31
C ILE A 50 14.81 -28.18 -3.18
N TYR A 51 14.27 -27.02 -3.53
CA TYR A 51 14.92 -26.07 -4.43
C TYR A 51 14.87 -24.68 -3.82
N SER A 52 16.00 -24.00 -3.75
CA SER A 52 15.98 -22.55 -3.52
C SER A 52 15.80 -21.83 -4.85
N MET A 53 15.09 -20.72 -4.86
CA MET A 53 14.89 -19.90 -6.05
C MET A 53 15.11 -18.40 -5.76
N GLY A 54 14.98 -17.57 -6.78
CA GLY A 54 15.11 -16.12 -6.67
C GLY A 54 16.57 -15.66 -6.74
N SER A 55 17.08 -15.05 -5.67
CA SER A 55 18.43 -14.47 -5.68
C SER A 55 19.55 -15.45 -5.34
N THR A 56 19.22 -16.62 -4.80
CA THR A 56 20.21 -17.62 -4.34
C THR A 56 21.19 -18.00 -5.45
N SER A 57 22.49 -18.03 -5.12
CA SER A 57 23.60 -18.34 -6.03
C SER A 57 23.76 -17.41 -7.24
N SER A 58 23.10 -16.26 -7.26
CA SER A 58 23.29 -15.20 -8.28
C SER A 58 24.11 -14.02 -7.75
N ILE A 59 24.55 -13.13 -8.64
CA ILE A 59 25.15 -11.84 -8.29
C ILE A 59 24.20 -11.00 -7.41
N GLY A 60 22.90 -11.21 -7.55
CA GLY A 60 21.87 -10.54 -6.77
C GLY A 60 21.73 -11.03 -5.34
N GLN A 61 22.40 -12.11 -4.91
CA GLN A 61 22.35 -12.57 -3.51
C GLN A 61 23.17 -11.65 -2.61
N SER A 62 22.60 -11.25 -1.48
CA SER A 62 23.28 -10.45 -0.45
C SER A 62 23.07 -11.05 0.95
N CYS A 63 23.79 -10.54 1.96
CA CYS A 63 23.61 -10.98 3.35
C CYS A 63 22.24 -10.65 3.96
N SER A 64 21.50 -9.73 3.33
CA SER A 64 20.14 -9.35 3.72
C SER A 64 19.08 -9.92 2.76
N SER A 65 19.43 -10.89 1.93
CA SER A 65 18.49 -11.53 1.01
C SER A 65 17.73 -12.65 1.73
N ASP A 66 16.43 -12.66 1.50
CA ASP A 66 15.52 -13.74 1.83
C ASP A 66 15.85 -15.02 1.05
N LEU A 67 15.54 -16.17 1.64
CA LEU A 67 15.63 -17.48 0.99
C LEU A 67 14.24 -18.02 0.71
N ASP A 68 13.87 -18.05 -0.56
CA ASP A 68 12.65 -18.70 -1.04
C ASP A 68 12.95 -20.16 -1.37
N ILE A 69 12.31 -21.09 -0.65
CA ILE A 69 12.54 -22.53 -0.79
C ILE A 69 11.25 -23.24 -1.18
N TRP A 70 11.26 -23.89 -2.33
CA TRP A 70 10.21 -24.80 -2.76
C TRP A 70 10.43 -26.18 -2.19
N VAL A 71 9.41 -26.70 -1.51
CA VAL A 71 9.31 -28.07 -1.04
C VAL A 71 8.34 -28.79 -1.95
N CYS A 72 8.89 -29.43 -2.98
CA CYS A 72 8.11 -30.17 -3.95
C CYS A 72 7.71 -31.53 -3.34
N HIS A 73 6.44 -31.86 -3.43
CA HIS A 73 5.88 -33.06 -2.82
C HIS A 73 5.02 -33.85 -3.79
N GLN A 74 4.82 -35.13 -3.49
CA GLN A 74 4.01 -36.04 -4.29
C GLN A 74 2.54 -35.62 -4.27
N SER A 75 1.82 -35.82 -5.38
CA SER A 75 0.40 -35.45 -5.45
C SER A 75 -0.51 -36.32 -4.58
N TRP A 76 -0.06 -37.53 -4.23
CA TRP A 76 -0.83 -38.47 -3.40
C TRP A 76 -0.95 -38.08 -1.93
N LEU A 77 -0.19 -37.08 -1.46
CA LEU A 77 -0.32 -36.57 -0.09
C LEU A 77 -1.72 -36.02 0.13
N ASP A 78 -2.38 -36.46 1.21
CA ASP A 78 -3.72 -35.99 1.54
C ASP A 78 -3.71 -34.59 2.19
N SER A 79 -4.90 -34.04 2.49
CA SER A 79 -5.02 -32.70 3.08
C SER A 79 -4.43 -32.62 4.50
N GLU A 80 -4.46 -33.68 5.29
CA GLU A 80 -3.93 -33.69 6.66
C GLU A 80 -2.40 -33.72 6.61
N GLU A 81 -1.85 -34.58 5.77
CA GLU A 81 -0.41 -34.71 5.53
C GLU A 81 0.20 -33.40 5.01
N ARG A 82 -0.47 -32.73 4.05
CA ARG A 82 -0.06 -31.41 3.54
C ARG A 82 -0.07 -30.36 4.66
N GLN A 83 -1.10 -30.35 5.52
CA GLN A 83 -1.16 -29.43 6.65
C GLN A 83 -0.05 -29.68 7.69
N LEU A 84 0.27 -30.95 7.96
CA LEU A 84 1.37 -31.31 8.85
C LEU A 84 2.72 -30.90 8.28
N LEU A 85 2.93 -31.10 6.98
CA LEU A 85 4.14 -30.64 6.28
C LEU A 85 4.24 -29.11 6.30
N GLN A 86 3.13 -28.39 6.09
CA GLN A 86 3.11 -26.92 6.17
C GLN A 86 3.45 -26.42 7.58
N LYS A 87 2.89 -27.05 8.62
CA LYS A 87 3.22 -26.73 10.02
C LYS A 87 4.71 -26.94 10.30
N LYS A 88 5.30 -28.01 9.76
CA LYS A 88 6.74 -28.27 9.88
C LYS A 88 7.57 -27.19 9.21
N CYS A 89 7.20 -26.77 8.00
CA CYS A 89 7.80 -25.62 7.31
C CYS A 89 7.73 -24.36 8.17
N THR A 90 6.57 -23.99 8.71
CA THR A 90 6.41 -22.80 9.56
C THR A 90 7.30 -22.84 10.82
N LEU A 91 7.47 -24.02 11.45
CA LEU A 91 8.40 -24.17 12.56
C LEU A 91 9.87 -23.99 12.14
N LEU A 92 10.24 -24.37 10.93
CA LEU A 92 11.57 -24.13 10.36
C LEU A 92 11.79 -22.65 10.05
N GLU A 93 10.78 -21.95 9.53
CA GLU A 93 10.82 -20.49 9.32
C GLU A 93 11.06 -19.75 10.64
N GLN A 94 10.30 -20.09 11.70
CA GLN A 94 10.48 -19.52 13.03
C GLN A 94 11.87 -19.79 13.60
N TRP A 95 12.39 -21.00 13.40
CA TRP A 95 13.73 -21.35 13.83
C TRP A 95 14.81 -20.57 13.06
N ALA A 96 14.69 -20.46 11.74
CA ALA A 96 15.61 -19.68 10.92
C ALA A 96 15.59 -18.19 11.30
N ALA A 97 14.40 -17.63 11.52
CA ALA A 97 14.24 -16.25 11.97
C ALA A 97 14.92 -16.02 13.34
N ALA A 98 14.83 -16.98 14.26
CA ALA A 98 15.54 -16.93 15.55
C ALA A 98 17.08 -17.00 15.41
N GLN A 99 17.60 -17.43 14.26
CA GLN A 99 19.02 -17.37 13.89
C GLN A 99 19.39 -16.12 13.06
N GLY A 100 18.44 -15.22 12.81
CA GLY A 100 18.65 -14.01 12.00
C GLY A 100 18.63 -14.26 10.49
N ALA A 101 18.09 -15.40 10.03
CA ALA A 101 17.91 -15.72 8.61
C ALA A 101 16.41 -15.68 8.25
N GLU A 102 16.06 -14.91 7.23
CA GLU A 102 14.70 -14.86 6.68
C GLU A 102 14.55 -15.95 5.61
N VAL A 103 13.65 -16.91 5.85
CA VAL A 103 13.41 -18.06 4.99
C VAL A 103 11.92 -18.25 4.84
N SER A 104 11.46 -18.48 3.61
CA SER A 104 10.06 -18.76 3.26
C SER A 104 9.98 -20.12 2.58
N PHE A 105 9.15 -21.03 3.10
CA PHE A 105 8.93 -22.34 2.49
C PHE A 105 7.58 -22.41 1.78
N PHE A 106 7.61 -22.79 0.51
CA PHE A 106 6.43 -22.94 -0.34
C PHE A 106 6.23 -24.42 -0.67
N LEU A 107 5.08 -24.98 -0.26
CA LEU A 107 4.71 -26.35 -0.65
C LEU A 107 4.23 -26.37 -2.10
N MET A 108 4.84 -27.23 -2.91
CA MET A 108 4.54 -27.36 -4.33
C MET A 108 4.14 -28.79 -4.66
N ASP A 109 2.91 -28.97 -5.12
CA ASP A 109 2.47 -30.25 -5.69
C ASP A 109 3.18 -30.49 -7.02
N GLU A 110 3.82 -31.65 -7.20
CA GLU A 110 4.59 -31.97 -8.41
C GLU A 110 3.76 -31.91 -9.70
N SER A 111 2.44 -32.07 -9.60
CA SER A 111 1.52 -32.07 -10.75
C SER A 111 0.88 -30.70 -11.02
N ARG A 112 1.11 -29.71 -10.14
CA ARG A 112 0.42 -28.41 -10.16
C ARG A 112 0.52 -27.71 -11.50
N PHE A 113 1.74 -27.60 -12.03
CA PHE A 113 2.02 -26.87 -13.26
C PHE A 113 1.66 -27.65 -14.53
N ARG A 114 1.53 -28.98 -14.43
CA ARG A 114 1.18 -29.87 -15.56
C ARG A 114 -0.32 -29.82 -15.88
N HIS A 115 -1.17 -29.59 -14.88
CA HIS A 115 -2.63 -29.59 -15.05
C HIS A 115 -3.24 -28.19 -15.25
N ASN A 116 -2.42 -27.13 -15.37
CA ASN A 116 -2.90 -25.74 -15.37
C ASN A 116 -3.83 -25.43 -14.18
N GLU A 117 -3.67 -26.14 -13.06
CA GLU A 117 -4.47 -25.94 -11.87
C GLU A 117 -4.00 -24.66 -11.15
N SER A 118 -4.63 -23.55 -11.53
CA SER A 118 -4.47 -22.25 -10.88
C SER A 118 -5.11 -22.29 -9.48
N GLY A 119 -4.41 -22.88 -8.53
CA GLY A 119 -4.74 -22.87 -7.10
C GLY A 119 -4.20 -21.63 -6.38
N SER A 120 -4.93 -21.15 -5.37
CA SER A 120 -4.50 -20.11 -4.43
C SER A 120 -3.24 -20.57 -3.67
N LEU A 121 -2.15 -19.80 -3.80
CA LEU A 121 -1.13 -19.75 -2.75
C LEU A 121 -1.77 -19.05 -1.55
N SER A 122 -1.50 -19.54 -0.35
CA SER A 122 -2.10 -19.09 0.90
C SER A 122 -2.19 -17.57 1.07
N GLY A 123 -3.35 -17.09 1.49
CA GLY A 123 -3.54 -15.88 2.32
C GLY A 123 -3.36 -14.49 1.69
N GLU A 124 -2.37 -14.28 0.82
CA GLU A 124 -2.02 -12.93 0.32
C GLU A 124 -1.59 -12.87 -1.16
N ASP A 125 -1.57 -13.98 -1.89
CA ASP A 125 -0.95 -14.02 -3.22
C ASP A 125 -1.94 -14.23 -4.37
N CYS A 126 -1.70 -13.46 -5.45
CA CYS A 126 -2.29 -13.58 -6.78
C CYS A 126 -1.84 -14.88 -7.50
N GLY A 127 -1.80 -16.03 -6.81
CA GLY A 127 -1.25 -17.29 -7.31
C GLY A 127 -1.93 -17.85 -8.57
N THR A 128 -3.07 -17.29 -8.96
CA THR A 128 -3.77 -17.57 -10.22
C THR A 128 -3.25 -16.76 -11.42
N MET A 129 -2.44 -15.71 -11.21
CA MET A 129 -2.09 -14.69 -12.21
C MET A 129 -0.61 -14.68 -12.65
N GLN A 130 0.21 -15.66 -12.25
CA GLN A 130 1.67 -15.69 -12.56
C GLN A 130 2.21 -17.10 -12.86
N HIS A 131 1.40 -18.00 -13.45
CA HIS A 131 1.81 -19.39 -13.67
C HIS A 131 3.11 -19.55 -14.47
N ILE A 132 3.14 -19.05 -15.71
CA ILE A 132 4.28 -19.10 -16.63
C ILE A 132 5.44 -18.22 -16.16
N LEU A 133 5.17 -17.03 -15.61
CA LEU A 133 6.23 -16.15 -15.12
C LEU A 133 6.91 -16.68 -13.85
N LEU A 134 6.17 -17.41 -13.01
CA LEU A 134 6.75 -18.11 -11.86
C LEU A 134 7.59 -19.30 -12.31
N LEU A 135 7.15 -20.06 -13.32
CA LEU A 135 7.96 -21.12 -13.94
C LEU A 135 9.20 -20.56 -14.64
N ASP A 136 9.09 -19.44 -15.35
CA ASP A 136 10.23 -18.72 -15.95
C ASP A 136 11.25 -18.35 -14.87
N GLU A 137 10.78 -17.77 -13.75
CA GLU A 137 11.65 -17.47 -12.60
C GLU A 137 12.25 -18.73 -11.97
N PHE A 138 11.47 -19.80 -11.81
CA PHE A 138 11.98 -21.07 -11.28
C PHE A 138 13.05 -21.67 -12.19
N TYR A 139 12.77 -21.86 -13.47
CA TYR A 139 13.71 -22.48 -14.41
C TYR A 139 15.01 -21.69 -14.59
N ARG A 140 14.95 -20.35 -14.53
CA ARG A 140 16.17 -19.53 -14.60
C ARG A 140 16.94 -19.44 -13.28
N THR A 141 16.32 -19.62 -12.12
CA THR A 141 16.98 -19.36 -10.81
C THR A 141 17.10 -20.55 -9.87
N ALA A 142 16.43 -21.67 -10.16
CA ALA A 142 16.35 -22.79 -9.23
C ALA A 142 17.73 -23.42 -8.98
N VAL A 143 18.10 -23.51 -7.71
CA VAL A 143 19.24 -24.27 -7.23
C VAL A 143 18.72 -25.48 -6.47
N ARG A 144 19.02 -26.66 -7.00
CA ARG A 144 18.61 -27.93 -6.37
C ARG A 144 19.43 -28.17 -5.10
N MET A 145 18.76 -28.15 -3.95
CA MET A 145 19.37 -28.46 -2.65
C MET A 145 19.32 -29.97 -2.37
N ALA A 146 18.21 -30.63 -2.69
CA ALA A 146 18.01 -32.07 -2.56
C ALA A 146 16.88 -32.52 -3.50
N GLY A 147 16.76 -33.82 -3.77
CA GLY A 147 15.66 -34.33 -4.60
C GLY A 147 16.01 -34.72 -6.03
N LYS A 148 14.94 -35.01 -6.78
CA LYS A 148 14.94 -35.27 -8.22
C LYS A 148 15.62 -34.12 -9.00
N ARG A 149 16.06 -34.37 -10.23
CA ARG A 149 16.63 -33.34 -11.14
C ARG A 149 15.51 -32.64 -11.90
N ILE A 150 15.71 -31.39 -12.33
CA ILE A 150 14.72 -30.66 -13.15
C ILE A 150 14.74 -31.21 -14.58
N LEU A 151 13.63 -31.77 -15.04
CA LEU A 151 13.51 -32.42 -16.36
C LEU A 151 13.58 -31.42 -17.52
N TRP A 152 13.02 -30.23 -17.35
CA TRP A 152 12.86 -29.22 -18.40
C TRP A 152 14.16 -28.87 -19.13
N ASN A 153 15.31 -28.94 -18.44
CA ASN A 153 16.64 -28.70 -19.01
C ASN A 153 17.06 -29.74 -20.08
N MET A 154 16.42 -30.91 -20.14
CA MET A 154 16.75 -32.01 -21.04
C MET A 154 16.04 -31.94 -22.41
N VAL A 155 14.98 -31.13 -22.51
CA VAL A 155 14.21 -30.94 -23.76
C VAL A 155 14.89 -29.83 -24.56
N PRO A 156 15.29 -29.98 -25.83
CA PRO A 156 15.84 -28.88 -26.62
C PRO A 156 14.88 -27.69 -26.76
N VAL A 157 15.40 -26.48 -26.99
CA VAL A 157 14.56 -25.27 -27.13
C VAL A 157 13.64 -25.37 -28.35
N GLU A 158 14.08 -26.03 -29.41
CA GLU A 158 13.32 -26.27 -30.64
C GLU A 158 12.10 -27.16 -30.39
N GLU A 159 12.17 -28.03 -29.38
CA GLU A 159 11.15 -28.99 -29.01
C GLU A 159 10.22 -28.47 -27.89
N GLU A 160 10.39 -27.22 -27.45
CA GLU A 160 9.56 -26.62 -26.38
C GLU A 160 8.06 -26.63 -26.74
N SER A 161 7.73 -26.39 -28.01
CA SER A 161 6.36 -26.45 -28.52
C SER A 161 5.75 -27.86 -28.54
N HIS A 162 6.58 -28.91 -28.49
CA HIS A 162 6.21 -30.32 -28.46
C HIS A 162 6.72 -31.00 -27.20
N TYR A 163 6.81 -30.25 -26.08
CA TYR A 163 7.47 -30.68 -24.85
C TYR A 163 7.04 -32.08 -24.40
N ASP A 164 5.74 -32.32 -24.25
CA ASP A 164 5.23 -33.59 -23.74
C ASP A 164 5.56 -34.77 -24.66
N ASP A 165 5.42 -34.59 -25.98
CA ASP A 165 5.73 -35.64 -26.96
C ASP A 165 7.23 -35.98 -26.94
N TYR A 166 8.08 -34.97 -26.82
CA TYR A 166 9.53 -35.17 -26.73
C TYR A 166 9.91 -35.90 -25.43
N VAL A 167 9.35 -35.49 -24.29
CA VAL A 167 9.58 -36.14 -22.99
C VAL A 167 9.11 -37.60 -23.00
N LEU A 168 7.92 -37.87 -23.56
CA LEU A 168 7.43 -39.23 -23.75
C LEU A 168 8.38 -40.07 -24.62
N SER A 169 8.94 -39.47 -25.67
CA SER A 169 9.93 -40.13 -26.52
C SER A 169 11.19 -40.52 -25.74
N LEU A 170 11.71 -39.63 -24.87
CA LEU A 170 12.89 -39.89 -24.04
C LEU A 170 12.65 -41.04 -23.05
N TYR A 171 11.46 -41.11 -22.45
CA TYR A 171 11.09 -42.22 -21.58
C TYR A 171 10.94 -43.53 -22.36
N SER A 172 10.29 -43.50 -23.52
CA SER A 172 10.09 -44.69 -24.37
C SER A 172 11.40 -45.29 -24.87
N GLN A 173 12.41 -44.44 -25.10
CA GLN A 173 13.76 -44.83 -25.51
C GLN A 173 14.64 -45.28 -24.34
N GLY A 174 14.16 -45.14 -23.09
CA GLY A 174 14.94 -45.43 -21.88
C GLY A 174 16.06 -44.42 -21.61
N ALA A 175 16.03 -43.25 -22.24
CA ALA A 175 17.01 -42.18 -22.02
C ALA A 175 16.84 -41.49 -20.66
N LEU A 176 15.61 -41.50 -20.11
CA LEU A 176 15.28 -40.99 -18.78
C LEU A 176 14.63 -42.08 -17.92
N ALA A 177 14.91 -42.05 -16.61
CA ALA A 177 14.25 -42.88 -15.61
C ALA A 177 13.20 -42.05 -14.84
N PRO A 178 11.88 -42.40 -14.87
CA PRO A 178 10.82 -41.54 -14.31
C PRO A 178 10.98 -41.12 -12.85
N ASN A 179 11.66 -41.94 -12.03
CA ASN A 179 11.86 -41.68 -10.61
C ASN A 179 13.00 -40.70 -10.31
N GLU A 180 13.83 -40.33 -11.28
CA GLU A 180 14.98 -39.42 -11.11
C GLU A 180 14.67 -37.95 -11.40
N TRP A 181 13.55 -37.67 -12.06
CA TRP A 181 13.26 -36.37 -12.65
C TRP A 181 11.97 -35.76 -12.13
N MET A 182 12.02 -34.47 -11.83
CA MET A 182 10.89 -33.62 -11.52
C MET A 182 10.50 -32.88 -12.79
N ASP A 183 9.26 -33.10 -13.23
CA ASP A 183 8.71 -32.50 -14.43
C ASP A 183 7.57 -31.54 -14.07
N LEU A 184 7.84 -30.24 -14.19
CA LEU A 184 6.84 -29.19 -14.00
C LEU A 184 6.22 -28.73 -15.33
N GLY A 185 6.55 -29.38 -16.46
CA GLY A 185 6.03 -29.04 -17.80
C GLY A 185 6.87 -28.02 -18.58
N GLY A 186 6.56 -27.86 -19.86
CA GLY A 186 7.14 -26.83 -20.71
C GLY A 186 6.60 -25.42 -20.42
N LEU A 187 7.26 -24.41 -20.98
CA LEU A 187 6.77 -23.04 -20.99
C LEU A 187 5.83 -22.87 -22.19
N SER A 188 4.55 -22.60 -21.91
CA SER A 188 3.59 -22.19 -22.93
C SER A 188 3.69 -20.68 -23.21
N THR A 189 2.90 -20.20 -24.18
CA THR A 189 2.83 -18.78 -24.50
C THR A 189 2.28 -17.97 -23.32
N LEU A 190 3.00 -16.93 -22.92
CA LEU A 190 2.55 -16.00 -21.88
C LEU A 190 1.24 -15.32 -22.31
N SER A 191 0.18 -15.43 -21.51
CA SER A 191 -1.08 -14.73 -21.78
C SER A 191 -1.00 -13.25 -21.42
N ALA A 192 -1.79 -12.42 -22.10
CA ALA A 192 -1.86 -10.99 -21.80
C ALA A 192 -2.45 -10.72 -20.40
N GLU A 193 -3.36 -11.58 -19.91
CA GLU A 193 -3.91 -11.56 -18.56
C GLU A 193 -2.84 -11.82 -17.50
N GLU A 194 -2.02 -12.85 -17.69
CA GLU A 194 -0.93 -13.19 -16.78
C GLU A 194 0.13 -12.09 -16.73
N TYR A 195 0.50 -11.55 -17.90
CA TYR A 195 1.36 -10.39 -17.98
C TYR A 195 0.81 -9.20 -17.17
N PHE A 196 -0.47 -8.92 -17.34
CA PHE A 196 -1.13 -7.81 -16.68
C PHE A 196 -1.13 -7.99 -15.16
N GLY A 197 -1.50 -9.18 -14.68
CA GLY A 197 -1.51 -9.53 -13.26
C GLY A 197 -0.11 -9.47 -12.62
N ALA A 198 0.91 -9.98 -13.32
CA ALA A 198 2.30 -9.93 -12.86
C ALA A 198 2.84 -8.51 -12.74
N SER A 199 2.56 -7.66 -13.73
CA SER A 199 3.00 -6.26 -13.74
C SER A 199 2.37 -5.46 -12.61
N LEU A 200 1.08 -5.70 -12.38
CA LEU A 200 0.34 -5.11 -11.27
C LEU A 200 0.98 -5.51 -9.92
N TRP A 201 1.26 -6.80 -9.72
CA TRP A 201 1.92 -7.29 -8.52
C TRP A 201 3.31 -6.69 -8.28
N GLN A 202 4.13 -6.54 -9.32
CA GLN A 202 5.46 -5.91 -9.16
C GLN A 202 5.32 -4.43 -8.76
N LEU A 203 4.34 -3.71 -9.31
CA LEU A 203 4.02 -2.35 -8.86
C LEU A 203 3.57 -2.33 -7.39
N TYR A 204 2.83 -3.32 -6.92
CA TYR A 204 2.49 -3.43 -5.49
C TYR A 204 3.72 -3.65 -4.60
N LYS A 205 4.59 -4.60 -4.97
CA LYS A 205 5.83 -4.87 -4.23
C LYS A 205 6.81 -3.69 -4.27
N SER A 206 6.67 -2.79 -5.24
CA SER A 206 7.50 -1.58 -5.37
C SER A 206 7.35 -0.59 -4.21
N ILE A 207 6.22 -0.61 -3.53
CA ILE A 207 5.98 0.20 -2.32
C ILE A 207 6.95 -0.22 -1.21
N ASP A 208 7.19 -1.52 -1.08
CA ASP A 208 8.01 -2.07 -0.01
C ASP A 208 9.48 -2.26 -0.45
N SER A 209 9.75 -2.66 -1.70
CA SER A 209 11.11 -2.90 -2.20
C SER A 209 11.32 -2.24 -3.56
N PRO A 210 11.61 -0.92 -3.60
CA PRO A 210 11.51 -0.15 -4.84
C PRO A 210 12.57 -0.53 -5.88
N TYR A 211 13.83 -0.76 -5.48
CA TYR A 211 14.91 -1.07 -6.42
C TYR A 211 14.75 -2.45 -7.08
N LYS A 212 14.40 -3.49 -6.30
CA LYS A 212 14.13 -4.85 -6.82
C LYS A 212 12.93 -4.83 -7.75
N ALA A 213 11.88 -4.12 -7.35
CA ALA A 213 10.65 -4.02 -8.12
C ALA A 213 10.84 -3.28 -9.44
N VAL A 214 11.62 -2.19 -9.49
CA VAL A 214 11.90 -1.47 -10.75
C VAL A 214 12.55 -2.40 -11.79
N LEU A 215 13.54 -3.21 -11.40
CA LEU A 215 14.17 -4.16 -12.32
C LEU A 215 13.17 -5.19 -12.88
N LYS A 216 12.38 -5.81 -12.00
CA LYS A 216 11.36 -6.79 -12.40
C LYS A 216 10.25 -6.15 -13.25
N THR A 217 9.87 -4.93 -12.92
CA THR A 217 8.82 -4.16 -13.61
C THR A 217 9.27 -3.75 -15.01
N LEU A 218 10.53 -3.34 -15.17
CA LEU A 218 11.12 -3.04 -16.49
C LEU A 218 11.33 -4.31 -17.32
N LEU A 219 11.64 -5.45 -16.69
CA LEU A 219 11.69 -6.74 -17.39
C LEU A 219 10.32 -7.09 -17.98
N LEU A 220 9.25 -6.93 -17.19
CA LEU A 220 7.89 -7.11 -17.69
C LEU A 220 7.60 -6.11 -18.82
N GLU A 221 7.94 -4.83 -18.65
CA GLU A 221 7.75 -3.85 -19.73
C GLU A 221 8.46 -4.29 -21.03
N ALA A 222 9.69 -4.81 -20.95
CA ALA A 222 10.40 -5.38 -22.09
C ALA A 222 9.68 -6.60 -22.70
N TYR A 223 9.18 -7.51 -21.88
CA TYR A 223 8.37 -8.65 -22.34
C TYR A 223 7.10 -8.19 -23.08
N SER A 224 6.44 -7.13 -22.61
CA SER A 224 5.25 -6.58 -23.27
C SER A 224 5.52 -5.92 -24.60
N TRP A 225 6.74 -5.44 -24.79
CA TRP A 225 7.18 -4.84 -26.04
C TRP A 225 7.37 -5.90 -27.15
N GLU A 226 7.74 -7.12 -26.76
CA GLU A 226 7.88 -8.29 -27.64
C GLU A 226 6.57 -9.07 -27.86
N TYR A 227 5.53 -8.80 -27.07
CA TYR A 227 4.25 -9.54 -27.11
C TYR A 227 3.57 -9.45 -28.49
N PRO A 228 3.00 -10.55 -29.03
CA PRO A 228 2.77 -11.86 -28.39
C PRO A 228 3.95 -12.84 -28.44
N ASP A 229 4.99 -12.55 -29.22
CA ASP A 229 6.12 -13.44 -29.47
C ASP A 229 7.25 -13.22 -28.44
N THR A 230 6.87 -13.11 -27.17
CA THR A 230 7.79 -12.81 -26.06
C THR A 230 8.80 -13.93 -25.87
N SER A 231 10.09 -13.60 -25.87
CA SER A 231 11.15 -14.56 -25.54
C SER A 231 11.49 -14.49 -24.07
N LEU A 232 11.07 -15.48 -23.28
CA LEU A 232 11.36 -15.56 -21.84
C LEU A 232 12.86 -15.76 -21.56
N LEU A 233 13.34 -15.26 -20.42
CA LEU A 233 14.75 -15.36 -20.02
C LEU A 233 15.19 -16.80 -19.76
N SER A 234 14.33 -17.64 -19.19
CA SER A 234 14.62 -19.07 -19.00
C SER A 234 14.90 -19.76 -20.34
N THR A 235 14.08 -19.54 -21.37
CA THR A 235 14.29 -20.08 -22.72
C THR A 235 15.64 -19.64 -23.30
N GLU A 236 16.02 -18.37 -23.12
CA GLU A 236 17.32 -17.86 -23.55
C GLU A 236 18.49 -18.53 -22.79
N ILE A 237 18.37 -18.73 -21.47
CA ILE A 237 19.37 -19.46 -20.66
C ILE A 237 19.55 -20.88 -21.17
N LYS A 238 18.43 -21.57 -21.40
CA LYS A 238 18.42 -22.94 -21.88
C LYS A 238 19.06 -23.06 -23.25
N LYS A 239 18.77 -22.12 -24.16
CA LYS A 239 19.41 -22.05 -25.48
C LYS A 239 20.93 -21.93 -25.36
N ARG A 240 21.41 -20.93 -24.61
CA ARG A 240 22.85 -20.72 -24.40
C ARG A 240 23.53 -21.93 -23.76
N LEU A 241 22.85 -22.60 -22.82
CA LEU A 241 23.35 -23.82 -22.19
C LEU A 241 23.49 -24.98 -23.20
N HIS A 242 22.50 -25.16 -24.07
CA HIS A 242 22.50 -26.21 -25.10
C HIS A 242 23.51 -25.93 -26.23
N ASP A 243 23.68 -24.67 -26.59
CA ASP A 243 24.69 -24.20 -27.55
C ASP A 243 26.13 -24.30 -26.99
N GLY A 244 26.28 -24.60 -25.70
CA GLY A 244 27.58 -24.71 -25.03
C GLY A 244 28.28 -23.36 -24.87
N GLU A 245 27.52 -22.26 -24.86
CA GLU A 245 28.08 -20.92 -24.70
C GLU A 245 28.69 -20.73 -23.31
N ILE A 246 30.01 -20.61 -23.23
CA ILE A 246 30.71 -20.28 -21.98
C ILE A 246 30.81 -18.75 -21.90
N VAL A 247 29.77 -18.10 -21.39
CA VAL A 247 29.78 -16.66 -21.13
C VAL A 247 30.13 -16.44 -19.66
N SER A 248 31.24 -15.76 -19.36
CA SER A 248 31.83 -15.61 -18.01
C SER A 248 30.83 -15.43 -16.87
N PHE A 249 29.83 -14.57 -17.06
CA PHE A 249 28.74 -14.28 -16.13
C PHE A 249 27.38 -14.22 -16.85
N GLY A 250 27.33 -14.67 -18.11
CA GLY A 250 26.18 -14.44 -18.99
C GLY A 250 25.00 -15.37 -18.75
N LEU A 251 25.13 -16.35 -17.85
CA LEU A 251 24.01 -17.17 -17.37
C LEU A 251 23.52 -16.74 -15.97
N ASP A 252 24.10 -15.68 -15.40
CA ASP A 252 23.57 -15.13 -14.15
C ASP A 252 22.18 -14.50 -14.40
N PRO A 253 21.13 -14.92 -13.66
CA PRO A 253 19.76 -14.50 -13.97
C PRO A 253 19.51 -12.99 -13.79
N TYR A 254 20.27 -12.33 -12.91
CA TYR A 254 20.16 -10.88 -12.72
C TYR A 254 20.91 -10.14 -13.83
N CYS A 255 22.09 -10.60 -14.24
CA CYS A 255 22.82 -10.03 -15.38
C CYS A 255 21.99 -10.11 -16.67
N MET A 256 21.36 -11.26 -16.94
CA MET A 256 20.51 -11.42 -18.14
C MET A 256 19.26 -10.55 -18.09
N MET A 257 18.66 -10.36 -16.91
CA MET A 257 17.56 -9.42 -16.73
C MET A 257 18.01 -7.98 -17.02
N LEU A 258 19.17 -7.56 -16.51
CA LEU A 258 19.73 -6.23 -16.78
C LEU A 258 20.03 -6.04 -18.26
N ASP A 259 20.56 -7.05 -18.94
CA ASP A 259 20.86 -7.01 -20.38
C ASP A 259 19.58 -6.86 -21.20
N ARG A 260 18.53 -7.64 -20.91
CA ARG A 260 17.22 -7.52 -21.57
C ARG A 260 16.61 -6.14 -21.36
N VAL A 261 16.64 -5.62 -20.13
CA VAL A 261 16.16 -4.27 -19.81
C VAL A 261 16.98 -3.20 -20.54
N THR A 262 18.31 -3.38 -20.62
CA THR A 262 19.21 -2.46 -21.33
C THR A 262 18.88 -2.41 -22.82
N HIS A 263 18.68 -3.57 -23.45
CA HIS A 263 18.29 -3.66 -24.85
C HIS A 263 16.99 -2.91 -25.11
N TYR A 264 15.96 -3.20 -24.32
CA TYR A 264 14.65 -2.56 -24.44
C TYR A 264 14.73 -1.03 -24.29
N LEU A 265 15.33 -0.53 -23.20
CA LEU A 265 15.40 0.90 -22.93
C LEU A 265 16.25 1.66 -23.96
N THR A 266 17.28 1.01 -24.51
CA THR A 266 18.07 1.57 -25.62
C THR A 266 17.25 1.64 -26.89
N ALA A 267 16.48 0.59 -27.22
CA ALA A 267 15.64 0.54 -28.42
C ALA A 267 14.55 1.61 -28.43
N ILE A 268 13.98 1.93 -27.26
CA ILE A 268 12.99 3.02 -27.12
C ILE A 268 13.60 4.40 -26.84
N ASN A 269 14.94 4.51 -26.83
CA ASN A 269 15.71 5.72 -26.56
C ASN A 269 15.35 6.40 -25.22
N ASP A 270 15.38 5.63 -24.13
CA ASP A 270 15.08 6.10 -22.77
C ASP A 270 16.33 6.00 -21.85
N PRO A 271 17.29 6.93 -21.99
CA PRO A 271 18.53 6.89 -21.22
C PRO A 271 18.31 7.16 -19.72
N THR A 272 17.24 7.89 -19.37
CA THR A 272 16.94 8.23 -17.98
C THR A 272 16.51 7.00 -17.19
N ARG A 273 15.57 6.20 -17.70
CA ARG A 273 15.19 4.93 -17.05
C ARG A 273 16.31 3.90 -17.13
N LEU A 274 17.16 3.95 -18.16
CA LEU A 274 18.32 3.06 -18.27
C LEU A 274 19.33 3.31 -17.15
N ASP A 275 19.67 4.56 -16.88
CA ASP A 275 20.55 4.91 -15.76
C ASP A 275 19.94 4.48 -14.41
N LEU A 276 18.63 4.72 -14.21
CA LEU A 276 17.93 4.25 -13.01
C LEU A 276 17.99 2.72 -12.86
N ALA A 277 17.77 1.96 -13.93
CA ALA A 277 17.86 0.49 -13.91
C ALA A 277 19.27 0.01 -13.49
N ARG A 278 20.32 0.65 -14.02
CA ARG A 278 21.72 0.35 -13.65
C ARG A 278 22.00 0.66 -12.18
N ARG A 279 21.52 1.80 -11.67
CA ARG A 279 21.62 2.14 -10.23
C ARG A 279 20.85 1.17 -9.35
N CYS A 280 19.63 0.78 -9.75
CA CYS A 280 18.85 -0.24 -9.04
C CYS A 280 19.59 -1.58 -9.00
N PHE A 281 20.19 -2.01 -10.11
CA PHE A 281 20.99 -3.22 -10.19
C PHE A 281 22.20 -3.15 -9.25
N TYR A 282 23.00 -2.08 -9.35
CA TYR A 282 24.17 -1.87 -8.49
C TYR A 282 23.81 -1.92 -7.00
N LEU A 283 22.76 -1.19 -6.60
CA LEU A 283 22.28 -1.16 -5.21
C LEU A 283 21.71 -2.51 -4.75
N LYS A 284 21.13 -3.31 -5.67
CA LYS A 284 20.58 -4.64 -5.37
C LYS A 284 21.66 -5.70 -5.15
N VAL A 285 22.82 -5.57 -5.81
CA VAL A 285 23.96 -6.49 -5.64
C VAL A 285 24.66 -6.28 -4.29
N CYS A 286 24.56 -5.08 -3.71
CA CYS A 286 25.11 -4.73 -2.38
C CYS A 286 26.65 -4.85 -2.26
N GLU A 287 27.38 -4.86 -3.39
CA GLU A 287 28.85 -4.88 -3.41
C GLU A 287 29.40 -3.48 -3.65
N LYS A 288 30.20 -2.97 -2.70
CA LYS A 288 30.64 -1.57 -2.66
C LYS A 288 31.99 -1.37 -3.34
N LEU A 289 31.98 -0.84 -4.57
CA LEU A 289 33.20 -0.64 -5.36
C LEU A 289 34.11 0.48 -4.84
N SER A 290 33.58 1.48 -4.13
CA SER A 290 34.38 2.56 -3.52
C SER A 290 35.18 2.12 -2.28
N ARG A 291 34.90 0.93 -1.73
CA ARG A 291 35.55 0.40 -0.53
C ARG A 291 36.55 -0.71 -0.86
N GLU A 292 37.51 -0.93 0.04
CA GLU A 292 38.49 -2.01 -0.07
C GLU A 292 37.86 -3.40 0.04
N LYS A 293 38.54 -4.41 -0.51
CA LYS A 293 38.03 -5.78 -0.73
C LYS A 293 37.67 -6.50 0.57
N ALA A 294 36.44 -7.04 0.65
CA ALA A 294 36.00 -7.96 1.69
C ALA A 294 35.65 -9.36 1.09
N CYS A 295 36.64 -10.06 0.51
CA CYS A 295 36.59 -11.46 0.03
C CYS A 295 35.67 -11.83 -1.18
N VAL A 296 36.10 -12.89 -1.90
CA VAL A 296 35.68 -13.47 -3.20
C VAL A 296 35.31 -12.46 -4.32
N GLY A 297 36.28 -12.19 -5.19
CA GLY A 297 36.25 -11.07 -6.14
C GLY A 297 35.37 -11.20 -7.39
N TRP A 298 34.63 -12.30 -7.61
CA TRP A 298 33.95 -12.50 -8.89
C TRP A 298 32.78 -11.52 -9.11
N ARG A 299 31.91 -11.29 -8.10
CA ARG A 299 30.82 -10.30 -8.20
C ARG A 299 31.36 -8.90 -8.45
N ARG A 300 32.44 -8.57 -7.73
CA ARG A 300 33.15 -7.30 -7.89
C ARG A 300 33.74 -7.16 -9.29
N GLN A 301 34.33 -8.20 -9.85
CA GLN A 301 34.86 -8.18 -11.23
C GLN A 301 33.76 -7.87 -12.24
N ILE A 302 32.59 -8.51 -12.14
CA ILE A 302 31.45 -8.25 -13.01
C ILE A 302 30.99 -6.81 -12.86
N LEU A 303 30.76 -6.34 -11.62
CA LEU A 303 30.33 -4.97 -11.40
C LEU A 303 31.36 -3.94 -11.87
N SER A 304 32.66 -4.19 -11.68
CA SER A 304 33.70 -3.29 -12.18
C SER A 304 33.70 -3.18 -13.70
N GLN A 305 33.46 -4.29 -14.42
CA GLN A 305 33.32 -4.26 -15.88
C GLN A 305 32.07 -3.47 -16.30
N LEU A 306 30.91 -3.77 -15.70
CA LEU A 306 29.65 -3.09 -15.99
C LEU A 306 29.73 -1.58 -15.73
N VAL A 307 30.26 -1.18 -14.56
CA VAL A 307 30.41 0.23 -14.18
C VAL A 307 31.36 0.97 -15.11
N GLN A 308 32.44 0.31 -15.57
CA GLN A 308 33.35 0.86 -16.57
C GLN A 308 32.64 1.07 -17.92
N GLU A 309 31.81 0.12 -18.35
CA GLU A 309 30.99 0.24 -19.57
C GLU A 309 29.94 1.36 -19.46
N TRP A 310 29.39 1.59 -18.26
CA TRP A 310 28.42 2.65 -18.02
C TRP A 310 29.05 4.05 -17.94
N GLY A 311 30.37 4.13 -17.75
CA GLY A 311 31.10 5.39 -17.67
C GLY A 311 30.85 6.17 -16.36
N TRP A 312 30.52 5.48 -15.28
CA TRP A 312 30.33 6.11 -13.96
C TRP A 312 31.67 6.53 -13.35
N SER A 313 31.68 7.68 -12.67
CA SER A 313 32.87 8.19 -11.98
C SER A 313 33.00 7.62 -10.56
N ASP A 314 34.19 7.75 -9.98
CA ASP A 314 34.44 7.36 -8.59
C ASP A 314 33.58 8.14 -7.59
N GLU A 315 33.26 9.42 -7.87
CA GLU A 315 32.35 10.21 -7.02
C GLU A 315 30.93 9.64 -7.03
N HIS A 316 30.45 9.20 -8.20
CA HIS A 316 29.14 8.58 -8.34
C HIS A 316 29.06 7.28 -7.53
N LEU A 317 30.09 6.43 -7.62
CA LEU A 317 30.18 5.19 -6.85
C LEU A 317 30.24 5.45 -5.35
N ALA A 318 31.05 6.42 -4.92
CA ALA A 318 31.15 6.82 -3.51
C ALA A 318 29.79 7.29 -2.97
N MET A 319 29.03 8.03 -3.77
CA MET A 319 27.68 8.49 -3.43
C MET A 319 26.72 7.30 -3.25
N LEU A 320 26.66 6.36 -4.22
CA LEU A 320 25.82 5.16 -4.14
C LEU A 320 26.19 4.25 -2.96
N ASP A 321 27.48 4.02 -2.74
CA ASP A 321 27.97 3.18 -1.64
C ASP A 321 27.74 3.78 -0.25
N ASN A 322 27.50 5.10 -0.20
CA ASN A 322 27.12 5.86 0.97
C ASN A 322 25.59 5.92 1.19
N ARG A 323 24.79 5.11 0.46
CA ARG A 323 23.32 5.03 0.60
C ARG A 323 22.81 4.98 2.04
N ALA A 324 23.49 4.22 2.91
CA ALA A 324 23.08 4.08 4.31
C ALA A 324 23.10 5.41 5.09
N ASN A 325 23.80 6.42 4.59
CA ASN A 325 23.92 7.76 5.16
C ASN A 325 23.25 8.83 4.29
N TRP A 326 22.46 8.45 3.28
CA TRP A 326 21.72 9.42 2.49
C TRP A 326 20.70 10.14 3.36
N LYS A 327 20.70 11.46 3.23
CA LYS A 327 19.81 12.39 3.93
C LYS A 327 18.68 12.83 3.01
N ILE A 328 17.80 13.69 3.54
CA ILE A 328 16.50 13.97 2.93
C ILE A 328 16.57 14.39 1.46
N GLU A 329 17.56 15.18 1.07
CA GLU A 329 17.68 15.70 -0.30
C GLU A 329 17.93 14.57 -1.30
N GLN A 330 18.92 13.71 -1.02
CA GLN A 330 19.26 12.56 -1.85
C GLN A 330 18.13 11.53 -1.89
N VAL A 331 17.49 11.31 -0.74
CA VAL A 331 16.36 10.38 -0.66
C VAL A 331 15.16 10.89 -1.44
N ARG A 332 14.89 12.20 -1.42
CA ARG A 332 13.81 12.81 -2.20
C ARG A 332 14.07 12.69 -3.70
N GLU A 333 15.29 12.92 -4.17
CA GLU A 333 15.67 12.72 -5.56
C GLU A 333 15.46 11.26 -5.99
N ALA A 334 16.02 10.31 -5.23
CA ALA A 334 15.85 8.89 -5.52
C ALA A 334 14.37 8.45 -5.46
N HIS A 335 13.60 8.95 -4.48
CA HIS A 335 12.18 8.66 -4.35
C HIS A 335 11.38 9.12 -5.57
N ASN A 336 11.63 10.35 -6.03
CA ASN A 336 10.94 10.91 -7.18
C ASN A 336 11.27 10.14 -8.47
N GLU A 337 12.54 9.80 -8.69
CA GLU A 337 12.94 9.02 -9.88
C GLU A 337 12.31 7.61 -9.88
N LEU A 338 12.32 6.94 -8.72
CA LEU A 338 11.67 5.64 -8.55
C LEU A 338 10.17 5.74 -8.81
N LEU A 339 9.51 6.74 -8.25
CA LEU A 339 8.09 7.01 -8.45
C LEU A 339 7.78 7.25 -9.93
N ASP A 340 8.54 8.12 -10.60
CA ASP A 340 8.34 8.43 -12.01
C ASP A 340 8.48 7.19 -12.90
N ALA A 341 9.46 6.33 -12.63
CA ALA A 341 9.63 5.07 -13.36
C ALA A 341 8.48 4.09 -13.14
N MET A 342 8.01 3.94 -11.89
CA MET A 342 6.84 3.12 -11.57
C MET A 342 5.58 3.67 -12.26
N MET A 343 5.40 4.99 -12.26
CA MET A 343 4.26 5.63 -12.90
C MET A 343 4.28 5.49 -14.41
N GLN A 344 5.45 5.58 -15.02
CA GLN A 344 5.59 5.34 -16.44
C GLN A 344 5.24 3.88 -16.78
N THR A 345 5.69 2.93 -15.96
CA THR A 345 5.37 1.51 -16.19
C THR A 345 3.88 1.23 -16.01
N TYR A 346 3.24 1.81 -14.99
CA TYR A 346 1.80 1.71 -14.80
C TYR A 346 1.03 2.24 -16.02
N ARG A 347 1.43 3.39 -16.57
CA ARG A 347 0.81 3.92 -17.81
C ARG A 347 0.99 2.94 -18.99
N ASN A 348 2.17 2.36 -19.13
CA ASN A 348 2.45 1.37 -20.18
C ASN A 348 1.62 0.10 -20.00
N LEU A 349 1.46 -0.37 -18.76
CA LEU A 349 0.59 -1.50 -18.40
C LEU A 349 -0.87 -1.25 -18.79
N ILE A 350 -1.41 -0.06 -18.47
CA ILE A 350 -2.77 0.32 -18.86
C ILE A 350 -2.93 0.37 -20.39
N ARG A 351 -1.93 0.90 -21.11
CA ARG A 351 -1.93 0.90 -22.58
C ARG A 351 -1.89 -0.52 -23.15
N PHE A 352 -1.07 -1.40 -22.58
CA PHE A 352 -0.99 -2.80 -22.98
C PHE A 352 -2.33 -3.52 -22.80
N ALA A 353 -2.98 -3.35 -21.64
CA ALA A 353 -4.27 -3.95 -21.37
C ALA A 353 -5.34 -3.54 -22.40
N ARG A 354 -5.32 -2.27 -22.81
CA ARG A 354 -6.22 -1.76 -23.85
C ARG A 354 -5.92 -2.37 -25.22
N ARG A 355 -4.65 -2.40 -25.64
CA ARG A 355 -4.24 -2.93 -26.95
C ARG A 355 -4.65 -4.39 -27.14
N ASN A 356 -4.60 -5.17 -26.07
CA ASN A 356 -4.92 -6.59 -26.09
C ASN A 356 -6.39 -6.88 -25.77
N ASN A 357 -7.25 -5.85 -25.72
CA ASN A 357 -8.68 -5.98 -25.37
C ASN A 357 -8.92 -6.80 -24.11
N LEU A 358 -8.00 -6.74 -23.15
CA LEU A 358 -8.19 -7.42 -21.88
C LEU A 358 -9.51 -6.89 -21.31
N SER A 359 -10.51 -7.76 -21.22
CA SER A 359 -11.52 -7.56 -20.19
C SER A 359 -10.71 -7.46 -18.90
N VAL A 360 -11.07 -6.53 -18.04
CA VAL A 360 -10.51 -6.49 -16.70
C VAL A 360 -11.05 -7.75 -16.00
N SER A 361 -10.45 -8.91 -16.34
CA SER A 361 -10.84 -10.28 -15.97
C SER A 361 -10.26 -10.64 -14.61
N ALA A 362 -9.26 -9.88 -14.15
CA ALA A 362 -8.95 -9.79 -12.73
C ALA A 362 -10.17 -9.19 -12.03
N SER A 363 -10.52 -9.69 -10.85
CA SER A 363 -11.66 -9.17 -10.12
C SER A 363 -11.50 -7.64 -9.99
N PRO A 364 -12.51 -6.82 -10.34
CA PRO A 364 -12.46 -5.37 -10.13
C PRO A 364 -12.07 -5.00 -8.69
N GLN A 365 -12.32 -5.93 -7.77
CA GLN A 365 -11.94 -5.91 -6.38
C GLN A 365 -10.40 -5.91 -6.17
N ASP A 366 -9.65 -6.84 -6.77
CA ASP A 366 -8.18 -6.94 -6.58
C ASP A 366 -7.43 -5.76 -7.21
N ILE A 367 -7.85 -5.33 -8.40
CA ILE A 367 -7.32 -4.12 -9.03
C ILE A 367 -7.66 -2.89 -8.20
N GLY A 368 -8.88 -2.81 -7.65
CA GLY A 368 -9.31 -1.72 -6.78
C GLY A 368 -8.45 -1.58 -5.53
N VAL A 369 -8.10 -2.67 -4.85
CA VAL A 369 -7.19 -2.62 -3.69
C VAL A 369 -5.81 -2.18 -4.08
N LEU A 370 -5.29 -2.72 -5.19
CA LEU A 370 -3.93 -2.45 -5.58
C LEU A 370 -3.75 -1.00 -6.04
N THR A 371 -4.69 -0.51 -6.85
CA THR A 371 -4.74 0.89 -7.28
C THR A 371 -4.93 1.83 -6.09
N ARG A 372 -5.76 1.48 -5.08
CA ARG A 372 -5.90 2.26 -3.84
C ARG A 372 -4.63 2.29 -3.00
N LYS A 373 -3.87 1.19 -2.94
CA LYS A 373 -2.58 1.18 -2.24
C LYS A 373 -1.57 2.08 -2.95
N LEU A 374 -1.53 2.03 -4.29
CA LEU A 374 -0.70 2.94 -5.10
C LEU A 374 -1.13 4.41 -4.91
N TYR A 375 -2.45 4.69 -4.93
CA TYR A 375 -3.02 6.00 -4.62
C TYR A 375 -2.58 6.51 -3.24
N ALA A 376 -2.77 5.68 -2.21
CA ALA A 376 -2.47 6.03 -0.83
C ALA A 376 -0.97 6.32 -0.66
N ALA A 377 -0.11 5.52 -1.28
CA ALA A 377 1.34 5.67 -1.23
C ALA A 377 1.86 6.88 -2.01
N PHE A 378 1.34 7.12 -3.22
CA PHE A 378 2.01 7.96 -4.21
C PHE A 378 1.24 9.21 -4.65
N GLU A 379 -0.09 9.24 -4.55
CA GLU A 379 -0.84 10.40 -5.04
C GLU A 379 -0.60 11.65 -4.16
N ALA A 380 -0.18 12.74 -4.80
CA ALA A 380 0.03 14.03 -4.16
C ALA A 380 -1.26 14.85 -4.16
N LEU A 381 -1.85 15.06 -2.98
CA LEU A 381 -3.06 15.84 -2.80
C LEU A 381 -2.84 17.05 -1.89
N PRO A 382 -3.61 18.14 -2.08
CA PRO A 382 -3.64 19.25 -1.13
C PRO A 382 -3.91 18.74 0.30
N GLY A 383 -3.10 19.17 1.26
CA GLY A 383 -3.20 18.74 2.65
C GLY A 383 -2.64 17.34 2.96
N LYS A 384 -2.44 16.46 1.98
CA LYS A 384 -1.76 15.17 2.19
C LYS A 384 -0.27 15.38 2.48
N VAL A 385 0.26 14.60 3.41
CA VAL A 385 1.69 14.53 3.72
C VAL A 385 2.28 13.42 2.87
N THR A 386 3.21 13.76 1.98
CA THR A 386 3.95 12.77 1.17
C THR A 386 4.92 12.02 2.08
N LEU A 387 4.79 10.69 2.08
CA LEU A 387 5.64 9.79 2.86
C LEU A 387 6.70 9.18 1.94
N LEU A 388 7.97 9.38 2.31
CA LEU A 388 9.12 8.83 1.61
C LEU A 388 9.32 7.37 2.00
N ASN A 389 9.76 6.57 1.03
CA ASN A 389 9.97 5.15 1.24
C ASN A 389 11.16 4.92 2.20
N PRO A 390 10.94 4.32 3.39
CA PRO A 390 12.00 4.11 4.37
C PRO A 390 13.08 3.12 3.90
N GLN A 391 12.81 2.34 2.85
CA GLN A 391 13.78 1.42 2.28
C GLN A 391 14.78 2.11 1.35
N ILE A 392 14.67 3.43 1.10
CA ILE A 392 15.68 4.17 0.35
C ILE A 392 16.93 4.41 1.22
N SER A 393 16.73 4.91 2.45
CA SER A 393 17.79 5.14 3.45
C SER A 393 17.26 4.84 4.85
N PRO A 394 18.05 4.19 5.72
CA PRO A 394 17.61 3.79 7.06
C PRO A 394 17.44 4.98 8.03
N ASP A 395 18.15 6.09 7.81
CA ASP A 395 18.17 7.24 8.73
C ASP A 395 18.05 8.59 8.01
N LEU A 396 16.84 9.17 8.06
CA LEU A 396 16.55 10.51 7.54
C LEU A 396 16.64 11.61 8.60
N SER A 397 17.13 11.31 9.79
CA SER A 397 17.24 12.32 10.85
C SER A 397 18.14 13.47 10.41
N GLU A 398 17.66 14.69 10.62
CA GLU A 398 18.41 15.90 10.31
C GLU A 398 18.91 16.54 11.61
N PRO A 399 20.17 16.99 11.69
CA PRO A 399 20.72 17.58 12.90
C PRO A 399 20.09 18.94 13.23
N ASN A 400 19.67 19.68 12.21
CA ASN A 400 19.05 21.00 12.35
C ASN A 400 17.82 21.07 11.44
N LEU A 401 16.71 21.62 11.95
CA LEU A 401 15.55 21.97 11.14
C LEU A 401 15.15 23.42 11.44
N THR A 402 15.15 24.24 10.40
CA THR A 402 14.80 25.67 10.49
C THR A 402 13.49 25.95 9.76
N PHE A 403 12.51 26.48 10.49
CA PHE A 403 11.21 26.91 9.98
C PHE A 403 11.20 28.43 9.80
N ILE A 404 10.98 28.90 8.57
CA ILE A 404 10.99 30.33 8.24
C ILE A 404 9.62 30.73 7.70
N TYR A 405 8.97 31.68 8.37
CA TYR A 405 7.75 32.30 7.84
C TYR A 405 8.11 33.49 6.94
N VAL A 406 7.47 33.55 5.77
CA VAL A 406 7.54 34.66 4.83
C VAL A 406 6.17 35.36 4.80
N PRO A 407 6.09 36.65 5.20
CA PRO A 407 4.84 37.40 5.17
C PRO A 407 4.44 37.77 3.73
N PRO A 408 3.16 38.14 3.50
CA PRO A 408 2.71 38.63 2.20
C PRO A 408 3.46 39.90 1.78
N GLY A 409 3.58 40.12 0.46
CA GLY A 409 4.26 41.29 -0.12
C GLY A 409 5.79 41.19 -0.19
N ARG A 410 6.36 40.00 0.05
CA ARG A 410 7.78 39.69 -0.18
C ARG A 410 7.99 39.01 -1.55
N ALA A 411 9.25 38.86 -1.96
CA ALA A 411 9.60 38.20 -3.22
C ALA A 411 9.21 36.70 -3.24
N ASN A 412 9.42 36.01 -2.11
CA ASN A 412 9.00 34.62 -1.95
C ASN A 412 7.51 34.53 -1.61
N ARG A 413 6.86 33.44 -2.05
CA ARG A 413 5.44 33.17 -1.75
C ARG A 413 5.21 33.17 -0.24
N SER A 414 4.14 33.82 0.23
CA SER A 414 3.84 33.86 1.67
C SER A 414 3.51 32.48 2.23
N GLY A 415 4.00 32.19 3.43
CA GLY A 415 3.84 30.92 4.12
C GLY A 415 5.12 30.49 4.81
N TRP A 416 5.17 29.23 5.24
CA TRP A 416 6.28 28.61 5.93
C TRP A 416 7.18 27.82 4.97
N TYR A 417 8.47 27.85 5.26
CA TYR A 417 9.52 27.12 4.55
C TYR A 417 10.36 26.32 5.55
N LEU A 418 10.66 25.07 5.23
CA LEU A 418 11.48 24.18 6.04
C LEU A 418 12.87 24.01 5.40
N TYR A 419 13.94 24.09 6.19
CA TYR A 419 15.32 23.84 5.78
C TYR A 419 15.97 22.85 6.75
N ASN A 420 16.90 22.00 6.28
CA ASN A 420 17.77 21.14 7.11
C ASN A 420 19.04 21.84 7.63
N GLN A 421 19.09 23.16 7.54
CA GLN A 421 20.26 23.96 7.91
C GLN A 421 20.03 24.70 9.23
N ALA A 422 21.12 25.03 9.93
CA ALA A 422 21.09 25.98 11.03
C ALA A 422 20.79 27.41 10.51
N PRO A 423 20.25 28.32 11.34
CA PRO A 423 19.78 29.63 10.90
C PRO A 423 20.92 30.65 10.70
N SER A 424 21.87 30.38 9.79
CA SER A 424 22.86 31.34 9.30
C SER A 424 22.49 31.84 7.90
N MET A 425 22.78 33.12 7.60
CA MET A 425 22.45 33.70 6.27
C MET A 425 23.08 32.91 5.13
N ASP A 426 24.36 32.57 5.26
CA ASP A 426 25.11 31.86 4.21
C ASP A 426 24.53 30.45 3.94
N ALA A 427 24.01 29.78 4.98
CA ALA A 427 23.43 28.45 4.85
C ALA A 427 22.00 28.46 4.27
N ILE A 428 21.22 29.52 4.47
CA ILE A 428 19.83 29.57 3.98
C ILE A 428 19.74 30.15 2.56
N VAL A 429 20.49 31.20 2.24
CA VAL A 429 20.36 31.92 0.95
C VAL A 429 20.80 31.06 -0.24
N SER A 430 21.72 30.13 -0.02
CA SER A 430 22.29 29.27 -1.06
C SER A 430 21.57 27.93 -1.22
N HIS A 431 20.60 27.60 -0.35
CA HIS A 431 19.95 26.29 -0.31
C HIS A 431 18.47 26.37 -0.68
N GLN A 432 17.99 25.34 -1.36
CA GLN A 432 16.56 25.16 -1.63
C GLN A 432 15.84 24.74 -0.35
N PRO A 433 14.61 25.22 -0.08
CA PRO A 433 13.81 24.68 1.01
C PRO A 433 13.52 23.19 0.77
N LEU A 434 13.48 22.42 1.85
CA LEU A 434 13.03 21.03 1.82
C LEU A 434 11.56 20.93 1.42
N GLU A 435 10.73 21.78 2.02
CA GLU A 435 9.29 21.81 1.77
C GLU A 435 8.73 23.21 2.05
N TYR A 436 7.65 23.56 1.34
CA TYR A 436 6.90 24.81 1.53
C TYR A 436 5.43 24.52 1.80
N ASN A 437 4.85 25.24 2.77
CA ASN A 437 3.41 25.22 2.96
C ASN A 437 2.85 26.54 3.50
N ARG A 438 1.54 26.76 3.36
CA ARG A 438 0.90 27.99 3.87
C ARG A 438 0.82 28.00 5.40
N TYR A 439 0.70 26.83 6.04
CA TYR A 439 0.54 26.68 7.49
C TYR A 439 1.59 25.71 8.06
N LEU A 440 2.00 25.95 9.30
CA LEU A 440 3.13 25.31 9.98
C LEU A 440 2.89 23.83 10.25
N ASN A 441 1.67 23.46 10.64
CA ASN A 441 1.32 22.10 11.03
C ASN A 441 1.67 21.07 9.94
N LYS A 442 1.48 21.39 8.66
CA LYS A 442 1.86 20.48 7.57
C LYS A 442 3.37 20.23 7.49
N LEU A 443 4.19 21.25 7.72
CA LEU A 443 5.65 21.08 7.68
C LEU A 443 6.15 20.26 8.87
N VAL A 444 5.57 20.47 10.07
CA VAL A 444 5.89 19.65 11.25
C VAL A 444 5.46 18.21 11.04
N ALA A 445 4.23 17.99 10.56
CA ALA A 445 3.75 16.65 10.24
C ALA A 445 4.65 15.97 9.19
N TRP A 446 5.02 16.68 8.11
CA TRP A 446 5.90 16.14 7.08
C TRP A 446 7.28 15.77 7.62
N ALA A 447 7.90 16.62 8.44
CA ALA A 447 9.19 16.34 9.05
C ALA A 447 9.12 15.18 10.05
N TYR A 448 8.02 15.07 10.82
CA TYR A 448 7.82 14.01 11.79
C TYR A 448 7.62 12.66 11.10
N PHE A 449 6.62 12.54 10.22
CA PHE A 449 6.25 11.26 9.61
C PHE A 449 7.30 10.70 8.64
N ASN A 450 8.18 11.55 8.11
CA ASN A 450 9.36 11.13 7.34
C ASN A 450 10.59 10.84 8.20
N GLY A 451 10.53 11.03 9.54
CA GLY A 451 11.61 10.68 10.46
C GLY A 451 12.78 11.66 10.49
N LEU A 452 12.59 12.90 10.02
CA LEU A 452 13.62 13.96 10.09
C LEU A 452 13.78 14.48 11.52
N LEU A 453 12.66 14.50 12.27
CA LEU A 453 12.61 14.93 13.66
C LEU A 453 12.97 13.77 14.59
N THR A 454 14.06 13.93 15.34
CA THR A 454 14.43 13.02 16.44
C THR A 454 14.77 13.83 17.70
N PRO A 455 14.92 13.20 18.88
CA PRO A 455 15.32 13.91 20.10
C PRO A 455 16.66 14.66 20.01
N SER A 456 17.52 14.31 19.05
CA SER A 456 18.80 15.01 18.82
C SER A 456 18.69 16.16 17.81
N THR A 457 17.58 16.28 17.09
CA THR A 457 17.34 17.33 16.10
C THR A 457 17.15 18.68 16.77
N ARG A 458 17.91 19.69 16.34
CA ARG A 458 17.80 21.08 16.83
C ARG A 458 16.80 21.85 16.00
N LEU A 459 15.80 22.43 16.65
CA LEU A 459 14.75 23.21 16.01
C LEU A 459 15.07 24.70 16.05
N TYR A 460 14.78 25.39 14.95
CA TYR A 460 14.89 26.84 14.82
C TYR A 460 13.65 27.40 14.14
N ILE A 461 13.26 28.61 14.53
CA ILE A 461 12.12 29.32 13.95
C ILE A 461 12.50 30.78 13.68
N LYS A 462 12.10 31.32 12.53
CA LYS A 462 12.38 32.70 12.11
C LYS A 462 11.21 33.30 11.33
N GLY A 463 11.15 34.64 11.34
CA GLY A 463 10.28 35.40 10.44
C GLY A 463 8.85 35.61 10.92
N ASN A 464 8.53 35.32 12.19
CA ASN A 464 7.17 35.46 12.70
C ASN A 464 7.06 35.94 14.16
N GLU A 465 6.02 36.73 14.46
CA GLU A 465 5.53 36.98 15.83
C GLU A 465 4.42 35.99 16.25
N LEU A 466 3.84 35.24 15.29
CA LEU A 466 2.70 34.35 15.50
C LEU A 466 3.05 33.05 16.24
N CYS A 467 4.25 32.51 16.03
CA CYS A 467 4.71 31.26 16.64
C CYS A 467 6.18 31.39 17.09
N ASP A 468 6.46 30.95 18.31
CA ASP A 468 7.80 30.95 18.90
C ASP A 468 8.37 29.52 18.99
N ILE A 469 9.63 29.42 19.42
CA ILE A 469 10.32 28.13 19.49
C ILE A 469 9.67 27.18 20.50
N THR A 470 9.12 27.72 21.60
CA THR A 470 8.47 26.92 22.64
C THR A 470 7.17 26.32 22.14
N ARG A 471 6.36 27.07 21.38
CA ARG A 471 5.16 26.55 20.69
C ARG A 471 5.52 25.50 19.65
N LEU A 472 6.56 25.73 18.84
CA LEU A 472 7.02 24.75 17.86
C LEU A 472 7.46 23.43 18.53
N GLN A 473 8.24 23.51 19.60
CA GLN A 473 8.66 22.33 20.37
C GLN A 473 7.47 21.59 20.97
N ALA A 474 6.53 22.32 21.58
CA ALA A 474 5.30 21.73 22.12
C ALA A 474 4.48 21.02 21.03
N LEU A 475 4.36 21.61 19.83
CA LEU A 475 3.69 20.97 18.70
C LEU A 475 4.39 19.69 18.25
N VAL A 476 5.72 19.68 18.18
CA VAL A 476 6.50 18.49 17.85
C VAL A 476 6.27 17.38 18.88
N ASP A 477 6.30 17.73 20.17
CA ASP A 477 6.09 16.78 21.27
C ASP A 477 4.64 16.21 21.26
N ASP A 478 3.65 17.08 21.03
CA ASP A 478 2.24 16.71 20.93
C ASP A 478 1.98 15.76 19.73
N VAL A 479 2.56 16.06 18.57
CA VAL A 479 2.49 15.18 17.38
C VAL A 479 3.20 13.85 17.64
N ALA A 480 4.40 13.88 18.22
CA ALA A 480 5.21 12.70 18.45
C ALA A 480 4.63 11.75 19.52
N SER A 481 3.91 12.29 20.50
CA SER A 481 3.26 11.51 21.55
C SER A 481 1.92 10.92 21.12
N HIS A 482 1.17 11.61 20.25
CA HIS A 482 -0.16 11.16 19.81
C HIS A 482 -0.13 10.22 18.61
N PHE A 483 0.80 10.42 17.68
CA PHE A 483 0.87 9.62 16.45
C PHE A 483 2.07 8.68 16.49
N PRO A 484 1.89 7.36 16.30
CA PRO A 484 3.03 6.46 16.10
C PRO A 484 3.69 6.75 14.75
N LEU A 485 5.03 6.83 14.73
CA LEU A 485 5.79 7.11 13.51
C LEU A 485 5.56 6.03 12.43
N ARG A 486 5.57 4.76 12.83
CA ARG A 486 5.36 3.60 11.95
C ARG A 486 4.11 2.83 12.37
N LEU A 487 3.34 2.39 11.39
CA LEU A 487 2.21 1.46 11.57
C LEU A 487 2.37 0.28 10.60
N PRO A 488 1.73 -0.86 10.90
CA PRO A 488 1.60 -1.95 9.94
C PRO A 488 0.96 -1.46 8.64
N ALA A 489 1.27 -2.13 7.52
CA ALA A 489 0.63 -1.85 6.25
C ALA A 489 -0.91 -2.03 6.35
N PRO A 490 -1.71 -1.22 5.63
CA PRO A 490 -3.16 -1.39 5.62
C PRO A 490 -3.56 -2.79 5.15
N THR A 491 -4.52 -3.40 5.85
CA THR A 491 -5.06 -4.70 5.43
C THR A 491 -5.85 -4.57 4.11
N PRO A 492 -5.94 -5.63 3.28
CA PRO A 492 -6.80 -5.61 2.10
C PRO A 492 -8.25 -5.23 2.43
N LYS A 493 -8.77 -5.68 3.59
CA LYS A 493 -10.09 -5.30 4.10
C LYS A 493 -10.24 -3.79 4.29
N ALA A 494 -9.26 -3.13 4.89
CA ALA A 494 -9.27 -1.68 5.08
C ALA A 494 -9.20 -0.92 3.76
N LEU A 495 -8.46 -1.46 2.78
CA LEU A 495 -8.38 -0.90 1.43
C LEU A 495 -9.68 -1.13 0.64
N TYR A 496 -10.51 -2.13 0.98
CA TYR A 496 -11.85 -2.34 0.39
C TYR A 496 -12.89 -1.36 0.94
N SER A 497 -12.83 -1.06 2.22
CA SER A 497 -13.79 -0.17 2.88
C SER A 497 -13.53 1.29 2.55
N PRO A 498 -14.53 2.17 2.78
CA PRO A 498 -14.31 3.60 2.84
C PRO A 498 -13.12 3.96 3.72
N CYS A 499 -12.46 5.07 3.35
CA CYS A 499 -11.40 5.64 4.16
C CYS A 499 -12.00 6.19 5.48
N GLU A 500 -11.58 5.62 6.61
CA GLU A 500 -12.04 6.01 7.95
C GLU A 500 -10.93 6.71 8.71
N ILE A 501 -11.28 7.73 9.51
CA ILE A 501 -10.31 8.45 10.35
C ILE A 501 -9.98 7.61 11.58
N ARG A 502 -8.70 7.25 11.74
CA ARG A 502 -8.23 6.39 12.82
C ARG A 502 -7.62 7.19 13.97
N HIS A 503 -6.82 8.20 13.66
CA HIS A 503 -6.18 9.05 14.66
C HIS A 503 -6.44 10.50 14.27
N LEU A 504 -6.93 11.30 15.20
CA LEU A 504 -7.27 12.71 14.97
C LEU A 504 -6.62 13.60 16.03
N ALA A 505 -5.92 14.64 15.59
CA ALA A 505 -5.46 15.75 16.39
C ALA A 505 -6.09 17.05 15.89
N ILE A 506 -6.67 17.80 16.81
CA ILE A 506 -7.24 19.13 16.56
C ILE A 506 -6.38 20.14 17.31
N ILE A 507 -5.67 20.98 16.55
CA ILE A 507 -4.66 21.91 17.05
C ILE A 507 -5.28 23.31 17.01
N VAL A 508 -5.56 23.86 18.18
CA VAL A 508 -6.31 25.10 18.36
C VAL A 508 -5.36 26.26 18.65
N ASN A 509 -5.52 27.36 17.92
CA ASN A 509 -4.82 28.63 18.12
C ASN A 509 -3.28 28.53 18.03
N LEU A 510 -2.77 27.68 17.15
CA LEU A 510 -1.32 27.55 16.92
C LEU A 510 -0.73 28.82 16.30
N GLU A 511 -1.29 29.28 15.19
CA GLU A 511 -0.80 30.46 14.46
C GLU A 511 -1.58 31.73 14.82
N HIS A 512 -2.89 31.63 15.02
CA HIS A 512 -3.72 32.77 15.39
C HIS A 512 -4.42 32.55 16.73
N ASP A 513 -3.96 33.29 17.74
CA ASP A 513 -4.45 33.22 19.12
C ASP A 513 -5.12 34.54 19.52
N PRO A 514 -6.47 34.61 19.51
CA PRO A 514 -7.21 35.80 19.93
C PRO A 514 -6.95 36.19 21.39
N THR A 515 -6.56 35.23 22.24
CA THR A 515 -6.37 35.48 23.67
C THR A 515 -5.12 36.30 23.98
N ALA A 516 -4.17 36.40 23.03
CA ALA A 516 -2.98 37.24 23.16
C ALA A 516 -3.33 38.73 23.37
N ALA A 517 -4.51 39.18 22.93
CA ALA A 517 -5.00 40.54 23.15
C ALA A 517 -5.32 40.85 24.62
N PHE A 518 -5.47 39.84 25.48
CA PHE A 518 -5.72 40.03 26.91
C PHE A 518 -4.49 40.45 27.70
N ARG A 519 -3.32 40.48 27.05
CA ARG A 519 -2.08 40.96 27.66
C ARG A 519 -2.27 42.39 28.16
N ASN A 520 -2.12 42.59 29.47
CA ASN A 520 -2.27 43.87 30.18
C ASN A 520 -3.70 44.42 30.31
N GLN A 521 -4.75 43.62 30.07
CA GLN A 521 -6.14 44.01 30.33
C GLN A 521 -6.71 43.28 31.55
N VAL A 522 -7.40 44.01 32.44
CA VAL A 522 -8.20 43.40 33.51
C VAL A 522 -9.50 42.89 32.88
N VAL A 523 -9.51 41.62 32.48
CA VAL A 523 -10.71 40.98 31.96
C VAL A 523 -11.60 40.60 33.16
N HIS A 524 -12.74 41.28 33.31
CA HIS A 524 -13.73 40.92 34.32
C HIS A 524 -14.44 39.61 33.91
N PHE A 525 -14.17 38.53 34.63
CA PHE A 525 -14.77 37.22 34.40
C PHE A 525 -16.12 37.11 35.10
N ASP A 526 -17.20 36.92 34.33
CA ASP A 526 -18.44 36.36 34.86
C ASP A 526 -18.43 34.85 34.68
N PHE A 527 -18.19 34.13 35.78
CA PHE A 527 -18.14 32.66 35.81
C PHE A 527 -19.44 31.99 35.34
N ARG A 528 -20.58 32.69 35.30
CA ARG A 528 -21.87 32.12 34.86
C ARG A 528 -22.11 32.23 33.34
N HIS A 529 -21.30 33.02 32.63
CA HIS A 529 -21.47 33.32 31.18
C HIS A 529 -20.19 33.11 30.36
N LEU A 530 -19.34 32.15 30.75
CA LEU A 530 -18.09 31.82 30.05
C LEU A 530 -18.34 30.85 28.88
N ASP A 531 -18.64 31.43 27.72
CA ASP A 531 -18.65 30.76 26.42
C ASP A 531 -17.39 31.15 25.62
N VAL A 532 -16.54 30.17 25.31
CA VAL A 532 -15.29 30.40 24.58
C VAL A 532 -15.53 30.69 23.09
N PHE A 533 -16.69 30.31 22.56
CA PHE A 533 -17.05 30.54 21.17
C PHE A 533 -17.73 31.92 20.98
N SER A 534 -18.26 32.51 22.05
CA SER A 534 -18.90 33.84 22.06
C SER A 534 -18.59 34.59 23.38
N PHE A 535 -17.35 35.00 23.55
CA PHE A 535 -16.79 35.50 24.81
C PHE A 535 -17.01 37.00 25.03
N GLY A 536 -17.39 37.34 26.26
CA GLY A 536 -17.51 38.72 26.74
C GLY A 536 -18.63 39.53 26.08
N GLN A 537 -18.66 40.84 26.35
CA GLN A 537 -19.68 41.74 25.79
C GLN A 537 -19.57 41.88 24.27
N GLN A 538 -18.35 41.79 23.73
CA GLN A 538 -18.11 41.84 22.29
C GLN A 538 -18.44 40.52 21.58
N GLN A 539 -18.81 39.48 22.33
CA GLN A 539 -19.18 38.16 21.81
C GLN A 539 -18.13 37.56 20.87
N GLN A 540 -16.84 37.78 21.14
CA GLN A 540 -15.75 37.33 20.26
C GLN A 540 -15.48 35.83 20.40
N CYS A 541 -15.16 35.15 19.30
CA CYS A 541 -14.68 33.78 19.37
C CYS A 541 -13.22 33.74 19.87
N LEU A 542 -12.94 32.98 20.93
CA LEU A 542 -11.58 32.80 21.43
C LEU A 542 -10.78 31.75 20.63
N VAL A 543 -11.41 31.09 19.66
CA VAL A 543 -10.76 30.19 18.71
C VAL A 543 -10.53 30.94 17.40
N GLY A 544 -9.29 31.34 17.14
CA GLY A 544 -8.89 32.08 15.96
C GLY A 544 -8.34 31.23 14.82
N SER A 545 -7.83 30.03 15.14
CA SER A 545 -7.38 29.06 14.14
C SER A 545 -7.55 27.62 14.61
N ILE A 546 -7.78 26.72 13.66
CA ILE A 546 -7.79 25.27 13.86
C ILE A 546 -6.97 24.63 12.75
N ASP A 547 -5.95 23.85 13.14
CA ASP A 547 -5.32 22.88 12.27
C ASP A 547 -5.85 21.48 12.58
N LEU A 548 -6.21 20.72 11.55
CA LEU A 548 -6.50 19.30 11.68
C LEU A 548 -5.29 18.52 11.21
N LEU A 549 -4.88 17.51 11.98
CA LEU A 549 -3.93 16.49 11.57
C LEU A 549 -4.58 15.13 11.84
N TYR A 550 -4.69 14.28 10.82
CA TYR A 550 -5.27 12.96 11.01
C TYR A 550 -4.60 11.90 10.15
N ARG A 551 -4.68 10.65 10.63
CA ARG A 551 -4.30 9.45 9.89
C ARG A 551 -5.53 8.57 9.67
N ASN A 552 -5.70 8.06 8.46
CA ASN A 552 -6.85 7.22 8.08
C ASN A 552 -6.52 5.71 8.05
N SER A 553 -7.53 4.89 7.76
CA SER A 553 -7.43 3.43 7.64
C SER A 553 -6.55 2.95 6.48
N TRP A 554 -6.20 3.84 5.54
CA TRP A 554 -5.26 3.59 4.45
C TRP A 554 -3.83 4.05 4.79
N ASN A 555 -3.58 4.43 6.05
CA ASN A 555 -2.35 5.04 6.55
C ASN A 555 -1.97 6.39 5.91
N GLU A 556 -2.87 7.04 5.18
CA GLU A 556 -2.61 8.38 4.68
C GLU A 556 -2.63 9.38 5.83
N VAL A 557 -1.68 10.32 5.79
CA VAL A 557 -1.61 11.43 6.73
C VAL A 557 -2.12 12.69 6.03
N ARG A 558 -3.08 13.36 6.66
CA ARG A 558 -3.77 14.52 6.11
C ARG A 558 -3.71 15.67 7.09
N THR A 559 -3.53 16.87 6.55
CA THR A 559 -3.50 18.12 7.29
C THR A 559 -4.41 19.14 6.64
N LEU A 560 -5.09 19.95 7.44
CA LEU A 560 -5.97 21.03 7.01
C LEU A 560 -5.79 22.21 7.96
N HIS A 561 -6.06 23.42 7.46
CA HIS A 561 -5.95 24.65 8.25
C HIS A 561 -7.17 25.53 8.01
N PHE A 562 -7.74 26.03 9.09
CA PHE A 562 -8.88 26.93 9.13
C PHE A 562 -8.54 28.13 10.01
N SER A 563 -8.92 29.33 9.57
CA SER A 563 -8.66 30.56 10.33
C SER A 563 -9.83 31.53 10.24
N GLY A 564 -9.95 32.41 11.23
CA GLY A 564 -11.04 33.38 11.34
C GLY A 564 -12.19 32.90 12.20
N GLU A 565 -13.26 33.69 12.25
CA GLU A 565 -14.38 33.49 13.19
C GLU A 565 -15.15 32.17 12.97
N GLN A 566 -15.17 31.66 11.74
CA GLN A 566 -15.88 30.42 11.38
C GLN A 566 -14.98 29.16 11.43
N ALA A 567 -13.71 29.28 11.83
CA ALA A 567 -12.75 28.17 11.78
C ALA A 567 -13.25 26.89 12.49
N VAL A 568 -13.92 27.04 13.63
CA VAL A 568 -14.54 25.92 14.38
C VAL A 568 -15.59 25.19 13.53
N LEU A 569 -16.47 25.95 12.87
CA LEU A 569 -17.58 25.40 12.10
C LEU A 569 -17.08 24.73 10.81
N GLU A 570 -16.13 25.36 10.12
CA GLU A 570 -15.52 24.81 8.91
C GLU A 570 -14.73 23.53 9.20
N ALA A 571 -13.97 23.50 10.29
CA ALA A 571 -13.23 22.32 10.73
C ALA A 571 -14.19 21.17 11.08
N LEU A 572 -15.26 21.44 11.84
CA LEU A 572 -16.28 20.45 12.19
C LEU A 572 -16.99 19.92 10.93
N LYS A 573 -17.46 20.80 10.05
CA LYS A 573 -18.09 20.41 8.78
C LYS A 573 -17.19 19.48 7.99
N THR A 574 -15.91 19.84 7.88
CA THR A 574 -14.94 19.07 7.09
C THR A 574 -14.68 17.70 7.70
N ILE A 575 -14.41 17.61 9.00
CA ILE A 575 -14.10 16.32 9.63
C ILE A 575 -15.31 15.39 9.68
N LEU A 576 -16.51 15.94 9.97
CA LEU A 576 -17.73 15.15 10.07
C LEU A 576 -18.25 14.72 8.70
N GLY A 577 -17.99 15.51 7.65
CA GLY A 577 -18.25 15.11 6.26
C GLY A 577 -17.41 13.92 5.81
N LYS A 578 -16.22 13.72 6.40
CA LYS A 578 -15.35 12.56 6.15
C LYS A 578 -15.70 11.31 6.96
N MET A 579 -16.71 11.38 7.82
CA MET A 579 -17.19 10.24 8.61
C MET A 579 -18.54 9.77 8.03
N HIS A 580 -18.60 8.52 7.56
CA HIS A 580 -19.90 7.88 7.23
C HIS A 580 -20.61 7.43 8.51
N GLN A 581 -21.92 7.16 8.43
CA GLN A 581 -22.73 6.91 9.64
C GLN A 581 -22.28 5.67 10.42
N ASP A 582 -21.90 4.62 9.70
CA ASP A 582 -21.42 3.36 10.31
C ASP A 582 -19.90 3.31 10.52
N ALA A 583 -19.21 4.45 10.40
CA ALA A 583 -17.77 4.51 10.61
C ALA A 583 -17.42 4.20 12.06
N ALA A 584 -16.31 3.50 12.27
CA ALA A 584 -15.76 3.35 13.60
C ALA A 584 -15.38 4.73 14.20
N LEU A 585 -15.58 4.90 15.51
CA LEU A 585 -15.00 6.02 16.24
C LEU A 585 -13.47 6.04 16.04
N PRO A 586 -12.85 7.22 15.93
CA PRO A 586 -11.39 7.31 15.91
C PRO A 586 -10.80 6.60 17.14
N GLU A 587 -9.77 5.79 16.92
CA GLU A 587 -9.06 5.07 17.98
C GLU A 587 -8.40 6.05 18.96
N SER A 588 -7.99 7.21 18.46
CA SER A 588 -7.50 8.32 19.26
C SER A 588 -8.01 9.66 18.73
N LEU A 589 -8.44 10.52 19.67
CA LEU A 589 -8.89 11.88 19.38
C LEU A 589 -8.38 12.81 20.47
N GLU A 590 -7.55 13.78 20.09
CA GLU A 590 -6.95 14.71 21.04
C GLU A 590 -7.05 16.16 20.55
N VAL A 591 -7.44 17.07 21.45
CA VAL A 591 -7.42 18.52 21.21
C VAL A 591 -6.23 19.16 21.93
N PHE A 592 -5.32 19.72 21.15
CA PHE A 592 -4.20 20.54 21.62
C PHE A 592 -4.57 22.02 21.50
N CYS A 593 -4.22 22.83 22.49
CA CYS A 593 -4.52 24.26 22.49
C CYS A 593 -3.25 25.05 22.80
N TYR A 594 -2.94 26.07 21.99
CA TYR A 594 -1.73 26.89 22.09
C TYR A 594 -2.01 28.34 22.53
N SER A 595 -3.23 28.61 22.99
CA SER A 595 -3.65 29.92 23.51
C SER A 595 -2.82 30.36 24.71
N GLN A 596 -2.40 31.63 24.75
CA GLN A 596 -1.66 32.22 25.88
C GLN A 596 -2.48 32.27 27.15
N HIS A 597 -3.79 32.51 27.03
CA HIS A 597 -4.71 32.57 28.15
C HIS A 597 -5.90 31.62 27.94
N LEU A 598 -6.54 31.20 29.04
CA LEU A 598 -7.71 30.30 29.04
C LEU A 598 -7.50 28.95 28.31
N ARG A 599 -6.24 28.54 28.12
CA ARG A 599 -5.83 27.31 27.40
C ARG A 599 -6.66 26.08 27.78
N GLY A 600 -6.75 25.79 29.07
CA GLY A 600 -7.48 24.62 29.58
C GLY A 600 -8.97 24.67 29.29
N LEU A 601 -9.60 25.83 29.44
CA LEU A 601 -11.03 25.99 29.18
C LEU A 601 -11.35 25.85 27.68
N ILE A 602 -10.57 26.52 26.82
CA ILE A 602 -10.75 26.45 25.36
C ILE A 602 -10.59 25.00 24.90
N ARG A 603 -9.54 24.31 25.36
CA ARG A 603 -9.31 22.90 25.06
C ARG A 603 -10.51 22.04 25.43
N THR A 604 -10.98 22.11 26.68
CA THR A 604 -12.09 21.29 27.16
C THR A 604 -13.39 21.57 26.40
N ARG A 605 -13.68 22.83 26.08
CA ARG A 605 -14.90 23.20 25.34
C ARG A 605 -14.87 22.75 23.88
N VAL A 606 -13.73 22.88 23.20
CA VAL A 606 -13.56 22.36 21.83
C VAL A 606 -13.66 20.84 21.82
N GLN A 607 -12.99 20.15 22.75
CA GLN A 607 -13.09 18.69 22.90
C GLN A 607 -14.55 18.25 23.09
N GLN A 608 -15.27 18.89 24.01
CA GLN A 608 -16.68 18.57 24.27
C GLN A 608 -17.53 18.75 23.00
N LEU A 609 -17.39 19.87 22.30
CA LEU A 609 -18.15 20.14 21.08
C LEU A 609 -17.87 19.11 19.99
N VAL A 610 -16.60 18.74 19.79
CA VAL A 610 -16.19 17.74 18.79
C VAL A 610 -16.75 16.37 19.14
N SER A 611 -16.59 15.91 20.38
CA SER A 611 -17.14 14.63 20.84
C SER A 611 -18.65 14.54 20.64
N GLU A 612 -19.39 15.58 21.03
CA GLU A 612 -20.84 15.63 20.86
C GLU A 612 -21.24 15.59 19.37
N CYS A 613 -20.52 16.28 18.50
CA CYS A 613 -20.82 16.26 17.06
C CYS A 613 -20.49 14.92 16.39
N ILE A 614 -19.39 14.27 16.78
CA ILE A 614 -19.02 12.94 16.28
C ILE A 614 -20.06 11.90 16.73
N GLU A 615 -20.47 11.94 18.00
CA GLU A 615 -21.51 11.05 18.51
C GLU A 615 -22.83 11.23 17.74
N LEU A 616 -23.25 12.49 17.50
CA LEU A 616 -24.45 12.78 16.70
C LEU A 616 -24.34 12.28 15.25
N ARG A 617 -23.14 12.33 14.66
CA ARG A 617 -22.87 11.84 13.30
C ARG A 617 -22.90 10.30 13.20
N LEU A 618 -22.32 9.61 14.18
CA LEU A 618 -22.08 8.15 14.14
C LEU A 618 -23.18 7.30 14.80
N THR A 619 -24.11 7.89 15.56
CA THR A 619 -25.12 7.08 16.27
C THR A 619 -26.11 6.45 15.27
N SER A 620 -26.03 5.16 14.96
CA SER A 620 -26.96 4.48 14.03
C SER A 620 -28.36 4.16 14.61
N THR A 621 -28.64 4.53 15.87
CA THR A 621 -29.84 4.08 16.58
C THR A 621 -31.03 5.04 16.46
N ARG A 622 -32.13 4.50 15.91
CA ARG A 622 -33.52 4.99 15.81
C ARG A 622 -33.89 5.65 14.49
N GLN A 623 -34.45 4.80 13.61
CA GLN A 623 -35.19 5.09 12.38
C GLN A 623 -36.44 6.02 12.55
N GLN A 624 -36.52 6.85 13.60
CA GLN A 624 -37.72 7.62 13.92
C GLN A 624 -37.50 9.05 14.44
N GLU A 625 -36.27 9.58 14.53
CA GLU A 625 -36.09 11.01 14.86
C GLU A 625 -35.68 11.85 13.64
N PRO A 626 -36.60 12.65 13.07
CA PRO A 626 -36.25 13.58 12.02
C PRO A 626 -35.50 14.79 12.58
N GLY A 627 -34.37 15.13 11.96
CA GLY A 627 -33.63 16.37 12.20
C GLY A 627 -32.58 16.29 13.32
N ARG A 628 -31.50 15.51 13.12
CA ARG A 628 -30.30 15.61 13.96
C ARG A 628 -29.61 16.92 13.65
N PHE A 629 -29.66 17.84 14.60
CA PHE A 629 -29.02 19.14 14.47
C PHE A 629 -28.31 19.51 15.77
N LYS A 630 -27.24 20.29 15.65
CA LYS A 630 -26.54 20.90 16.78
C LYS A 630 -26.47 22.41 16.58
N ALA A 631 -27.09 23.17 17.47
CA ALA A 631 -26.94 24.61 17.50
C ALA A 631 -25.64 24.99 18.24
N VAL A 632 -24.82 25.84 17.63
CA VAL A 632 -23.57 26.35 18.19
C VAL A 632 -23.54 27.86 18.02
N LYS A 633 -23.24 28.59 19.09
CA LYS A 633 -23.11 30.04 19.04
C LYS A 633 -21.63 30.42 18.87
N VAL A 634 -21.29 31.05 17.75
CA VAL A 634 -19.90 31.45 17.42
C VAL A 634 -19.89 32.92 17.04
N ALA A 635 -18.99 33.69 17.65
CA ALA A 635 -18.84 35.13 17.43
C ALA A 635 -20.16 35.91 17.62
N GLY A 636 -21.00 35.49 18.58
CA GLY A 636 -22.31 36.11 18.84
C GLY A 636 -23.43 35.67 17.89
N GLN A 637 -23.11 34.92 16.84
CA GLN A 637 -24.06 34.40 15.86
C GLN A 637 -24.40 32.93 16.14
N THR A 638 -25.67 32.54 15.95
CA THR A 638 -26.10 31.16 16.13
C THR A 638 -26.05 30.42 14.80
N TRP A 639 -25.41 29.26 14.81
CA TRP A 639 -25.25 28.38 13.66
C TRP A 639 -25.86 27.01 13.95
N GLY A 640 -26.47 26.40 12.93
CA GLY A 640 -26.95 25.02 12.98
C GLY A 640 -26.01 24.12 12.16
N LEU A 641 -25.46 23.09 12.80
CA LEU A 641 -24.88 21.94 12.11
C LEU A 641 -26.00 20.92 11.89
N PHE A 642 -26.29 20.62 10.63
CA PHE A 642 -27.31 19.66 10.23
C PHE A 642 -26.61 18.38 9.79
N PHE A 643 -26.91 17.29 10.49
CA PHE A 643 -26.38 15.96 10.19
C PHE A 643 -27.35 15.30 9.22
N GLU A 644 -27.14 15.59 7.94
CA GLU A 644 -27.90 15.00 6.86
C GLU A 644 -27.49 13.53 6.66
N ARG A 645 -28.25 12.83 5.84
CA ARG A 645 -28.05 11.40 5.57
C ARG A 645 -26.62 11.12 5.09
N LEU A 646 -26.15 11.86 4.08
CA LEU A 646 -24.86 11.65 3.40
C LEU A 646 -23.83 12.76 3.63
N SER A 647 -24.17 13.82 4.36
CA SER A 647 -23.38 15.05 4.47
C SER A 647 -23.60 15.77 5.80
N VAL A 648 -22.72 16.74 6.09
CA VAL A 648 -22.94 17.72 7.16
C VAL A 648 -23.00 19.11 6.54
N SER A 649 -24.10 19.81 6.76
CA SER A 649 -24.27 21.20 6.32
C SER A 649 -24.26 22.15 7.52
N VAL A 650 -23.78 23.37 7.28
CA VAL A 650 -23.69 24.43 8.28
C VAL A 650 -24.49 25.62 7.76
N GLN A 651 -25.47 26.07 8.54
CA GLN A 651 -26.30 27.21 8.18
C GLN A 651 -26.40 28.20 9.33
N LYS A 652 -26.42 29.48 9.02
CA LYS A 652 -26.63 30.55 10.00
C LYS A 652 -28.12 30.63 10.35
N LEU A 653 -28.44 30.83 11.63
CA LEU A 653 -29.80 30.95 12.13
C LEU A 653 -30.03 32.40 12.55
N GLU A 654 -30.65 33.22 11.70
CA GLU A 654 -30.74 34.68 11.93
C GLU A 654 -31.95 35.08 12.78
N ASN A 655 -33.01 34.27 12.82
CA ASN A 655 -34.20 34.56 13.61
C ASN A 655 -34.89 33.28 14.14
N ALA A 656 -35.80 33.45 15.12
CA ALA A 656 -36.54 32.34 15.70
C ALA A 656 -37.40 31.60 14.66
N VAL A 657 -37.84 32.27 13.59
CA VAL A 657 -38.64 31.67 12.52
C VAL A 657 -37.79 30.76 11.62
N GLU A 658 -36.53 31.11 11.35
CA GLU A 658 -35.55 30.26 10.67
C GLU A 658 -35.09 29.11 11.57
N PHE A 659 -34.92 29.36 12.87
CA PHE A 659 -34.64 28.31 13.85
C PHE A 659 -35.78 27.28 13.92
N TYR A 660 -37.02 27.75 14.12
CA TYR A 660 -38.19 26.88 14.07
C TYR A 660 -38.42 26.34 12.66
N GLY A 661 -38.13 27.05 11.58
CA GLY A 661 -38.26 26.60 10.19
C GLY A 661 -37.29 25.48 9.83
N ALA A 662 -36.03 25.54 10.27
CA ALA A 662 -35.04 24.49 10.07
C ALA A 662 -35.33 23.22 10.91
N ILE A 663 -35.91 23.41 12.11
CA ILE A 663 -36.34 22.30 12.99
C ILE A 663 -37.72 21.74 12.58
N SER A 664 -38.62 22.57 12.04
CA SER A 664 -40.01 22.24 11.70
C SER A 664 -40.23 21.88 10.24
N ASN A 665 -39.40 22.30 9.28
CA ASN A 665 -39.36 21.64 7.97
C ASN A 665 -38.97 20.16 8.12
N ASN A 666 -38.34 19.79 9.25
CA ASN A 666 -38.13 18.40 9.67
C ASN A 666 -39.27 17.79 10.51
N LYS A 667 -40.24 18.57 11.05
CA LYS A 667 -41.33 18.05 11.92
C LYS A 667 -42.76 18.27 11.40
N LEU A 668 -43.01 19.20 10.48
CA LEU A 668 -44.35 19.59 10.01
C LEU A 668 -44.70 19.09 8.59
N GLN A 669 -43.84 18.28 7.99
CA GLN A 669 -44.16 17.57 6.74
C GLN A 669 -43.81 16.09 6.84
N GLY A 670 -44.70 15.35 7.50
CA GLY A 670 -44.91 13.91 7.23
C GLY A 670 -45.53 13.65 5.85
N GLN A 671 -45.62 14.68 5.00
CA GLN A 671 -45.79 14.59 3.56
C GLN A 671 -44.91 15.68 2.94
N PRO A 672 -43.98 15.34 2.04
CA PRO A 672 -43.26 16.36 1.30
C PRO A 672 -44.32 17.15 0.51
N VAL A 673 -44.32 18.48 0.62
CA VAL A 673 -44.92 19.29 -0.44
C VAL A 673 -44.12 18.95 -1.69
N GLN A 674 -44.76 18.12 -2.53
CA GLN A 674 -44.35 17.84 -3.89
C GLN A 674 -44.28 19.17 -4.64
N VAL A 675 -43.13 19.83 -4.58
CA VAL A 675 -42.56 20.35 -5.81
C VAL A 675 -42.09 19.11 -6.54
N GLU A 676 -42.68 18.80 -7.69
CA GLU A 676 -42.29 17.68 -8.55
C GLU A 676 -40.84 17.86 -9.02
N THR A 677 -39.91 17.53 -8.14
CA THR A 677 -38.53 17.19 -8.46
C THR A 677 -38.40 15.73 -8.07
N ASN A 678 -38.33 14.83 -9.07
CA ASN A 678 -38.14 13.39 -8.93
C ASN A 678 -37.21 13.06 -7.75
N HIS A 679 -37.77 12.76 -6.57
CA HIS A 679 -36.98 12.42 -5.40
C HIS A 679 -36.48 10.99 -5.57
N VAL A 680 -35.20 10.92 -5.91
CA VAL A 680 -34.40 9.72 -6.04
C VAL A 680 -34.37 8.96 -4.70
N HIS A 681 -34.94 7.75 -4.65
CA HIS A 681 -35.07 6.97 -3.41
C HIS A 681 -33.88 5.99 -3.24
N LEU A 682 -32.85 6.40 -2.50
CA LEU A 682 -31.65 5.59 -2.24
C LEU A 682 -31.87 4.57 -1.08
N PRO A 683 -31.53 3.27 -1.22
CA PRO A 683 -31.65 2.28 -0.16
C PRO A 683 -30.88 2.67 1.12
N PRO A 684 -31.44 2.52 2.34
CA PRO A 684 -30.79 2.94 3.60
C PRO A 684 -29.42 2.31 3.85
N VAL A 685 -29.21 1.09 3.37
CA VAL A 685 -27.95 0.35 3.56
C VAL A 685 -26.75 0.99 2.87
N VAL A 686 -26.97 1.89 1.91
CA VAL A 686 -25.91 2.64 1.22
C VAL A 686 -25.22 3.62 2.17
N ASP A 687 -25.91 4.09 3.21
CA ASP A 687 -25.41 5.10 4.16
C ASP A 687 -24.19 4.62 4.95
N GLY A 688 -24.09 3.30 5.15
CA GLY A 688 -22.96 2.65 5.82
C GLY A 688 -21.69 2.58 5.00
N VAL A 689 -21.77 2.84 3.68
CA VAL A 689 -20.65 2.69 2.73
C VAL A 689 -20.37 3.98 1.95
N ALA A 690 -21.33 4.92 1.90
CA ALA A 690 -21.18 6.19 1.20
C ALA A 690 -19.98 7.02 1.73
N SER A 691 -19.12 7.50 0.85
CA SER A 691 -17.88 8.20 1.22
C SER A 691 -17.61 9.39 0.32
N GLU A 692 -17.53 10.58 0.92
CA GLU A 692 -17.26 11.82 0.18
C GLU A 692 -15.81 11.86 -0.30
N GLY A 693 -15.64 12.12 -1.60
CA GLY A 693 -14.36 12.22 -2.29
C GLY A 693 -14.09 11.05 -3.23
N ILE A 694 -15.03 10.13 -3.42
CA ILE A 694 -14.90 8.97 -4.31
C ILE A 694 -16.22 8.75 -5.02
N ILE A 695 -16.18 8.33 -6.29
CA ILE A 695 -17.40 7.96 -7.03
C ILE A 695 -17.77 6.52 -6.69
N GLN A 696 -19.02 6.26 -6.34
CA GLN A 696 -19.48 4.94 -5.90
C GLN A 696 -20.76 4.52 -6.62
N PHE A 697 -20.77 3.31 -7.16
CA PHE A 697 -21.88 2.67 -7.84
C PHE A 697 -22.43 1.54 -6.97
N PHE A 698 -23.74 1.52 -6.75
CA PHE A 698 -24.45 0.47 -6.02
C PHE A 698 -25.47 -0.17 -6.95
N PHE A 699 -25.34 -1.49 -7.14
CA PHE A 699 -26.26 -2.29 -7.94
C PHE A 699 -27.25 -3.01 -7.05
N GLU A 700 -28.53 -2.92 -7.35
CA GLU A 700 -29.60 -3.66 -6.66
C GLU A 700 -30.37 -4.47 -7.69
N ASP A 701 -30.46 -5.78 -7.48
CA ASP A 701 -31.22 -6.64 -8.37
C ASP A 701 -32.72 -6.44 -8.15
N VAL A 702 -33.45 -6.18 -9.23
CA VAL A 702 -34.92 -6.24 -9.23
C VAL A 702 -35.31 -7.70 -9.45
N ALA A 703 -36.43 -8.16 -8.88
CA ALA A 703 -36.88 -9.57 -8.87
C ALA A 703 -36.57 -10.35 -10.17
N GLU A 704 -36.30 -11.67 -10.04
CA GLU A 704 -35.76 -12.53 -11.11
C GLU A 704 -36.29 -12.18 -12.52
N ASN A 705 -35.39 -11.71 -13.40
CA ASN A 705 -35.60 -11.28 -14.79
C ASN A 705 -36.16 -9.86 -15.06
N GLN A 706 -36.15 -8.93 -14.10
CA GLN A 706 -36.59 -7.53 -14.32
C GLN A 706 -35.47 -6.47 -14.41
N GLY A 707 -34.21 -6.90 -14.60
CA GLY A 707 -33.05 -6.00 -14.67
C GLY A 707 -32.53 -5.58 -13.29
N PHE A 708 -31.80 -4.46 -13.22
CA PHE A 708 -31.20 -3.96 -11.97
C PHE A 708 -31.32 -2.44 -11.83
N ASN A 709 -31.32 -1.93 -10.60
CA ASN A 709 -31.19 -0.51 -10.30
C ASN A 709 -29.73 -0.15 -10.10
N ILE A 710 -29.35 1.07 -10.50
CA ILE A 710 -28.03 1.65 -10.26
C ILE A 710 -28.22 2.92 -9.43
N TYR A 711 -27.50 2.99 -8.32
CA TYR A 711 -27.37 4.19 -7.53
C TYR A 711 -25.92 4.68 -7.63
N ILE A 712 -25.71 5.90 -8.11
CA ILE A 712 -24.39 6.50 -8.28
C ILE A 712 -24.27 7.65 -7.27
N LEU A 713 -23.22 7.62 -6.45
CA LEU A 713 -22.78 8.76 -5.65
C LEU A 713 -21.54 9.38 -6.31
N ASP A 714 -21.58 10.68 -6.56
CA ASP A 714 -20.41 11.44 -7.02
C ASP A 714 -19.42 11.76 -5.88
N GLU A 715 -18.31 12.44 -6.18
CA GLU A 715 -17.30 12.81 -5.18
C GLU A 715 -17.84 13.72 -4.06
N SER A 716 -19.00 14.35 -4.24
CA SER A 716 -19.70 15.17 -3.24
C SER A 716 -20.91 14.44 -2.62
N ASN A 717 -21.01 13.12 -2.81
CA ASN A 717 -22.15 12.28 -2.42
C ASN A 717 -23.50 12.73 -3.03
N ARG A 718 -23.49 13.41 -4.18
CA ARG A 718 -24.74 13.68 -4.91
C ARG A 718 -25.19 12.40 -5.59
N VAL A 719 -26.49 12.14 -5.50
CA VAL A 719 -27.08 10.87 -5.92
C VAL A 719 -27.69 11.00 -7.31
N GLU A 720 -27.29 10.11 -8.22
CA GLU A 720 -27.99 9.82 -9.47
C GLU A 720 -28.55 8.40 -9.43
N VAL A 721 -29.76 8.18 -9.94
CA VAL A 721 -30.38 6.86 -9.95
C VAL A 721 -30.96 6.51 -11.30
N TYR A 722 -30.70 5.26 -11.68
CA TYR A 722 -31.17 4.64 -12.90
C TYR A 722 -31.93 3.37 -12.51
N HIS A 723 -33.22 3.34 -12.83
CA HIS A 723 -34.10 2.23 -12.50
C HIS A 723 -34.29 1.30 -13.70
N HIS A 724 -34.50 0.01 -13.44
CA HIS A 724 -34.81 -1.00 -14.47
C HIS A 724 -33.79 -1.03 -15.62
N CYS A 725 -32.51 -1.00 -15.29
CA CYS A 725 -31.44 -1.10 -16.28
C CYS A 725 -31.44 -2.52 -16.87
N GLU A 726 -31.49 -2.59 -18.19
CA GLU A 726 -31.32 -3.82 -18.96
C GLU A 726 -29.83 -4.00 -19.34
N GLY A 727 -29.38 -5.24 -19.43
CA GLY A 727 -27.98 -5.58 -19.78
C GLY A 727 -27.21 -6.24 -18.63
N SER A 728 -25.90 -6.35 -18.77
CA SER A 728 -25.03 -6.96 -17.76
C SER A 728 -24.38 -5.90 -16.87
N LYS A 729 -24.50 -6.08 -15.55
CA LYS A 729 -23.77 -5.28 -14.55
C LYS A 729 -22.27 -5.33 -14.80
N GLU A 730 -21.77 -6.51 -15.18
CA GLU A 730 -20.35 -6.76 -15.48
C GLU A 730 -19.88 -5.97 -16.70
N GLU A 731 -20.71 -5.85 -17.74
CA GLU A 731 -20.40 -5.02 -18.92
C GLU A 731 -20.36 -3.54 -18.56
N LEU A 732 -21.34 -3.06 -17.78
CA LEU A 732 -21.36 -1.67 -17.33
C LEU A 732 -20.16 -1.32 -16.45
N VAL A 733 -19.84 -2.17 -15.45
CA VAL A 733 -18.65 -2.00 -14.60
C VAL A 733 -17.39 -1.92 -15.45
N ARG A 734 -17.29 -2.77 -16.49
CA ARG A 734 -16.16 -2.79 -17.42
C ARG A 734 -16.07 -1.49 -18.22
N ASP A 735 -17.18 -1.00 -18.75
CA ASP A 735 -17.21 0.20 -19.59
C ASP A 735 -16.95 1.48 -18.78
N VAL A 736 -17.51 1.58 -17.57
CA VAL A 736 -17.21 2.68 -16.64
C VAL A 736 -15.72 2.65 -16.26
N SER A 737 -15.20 1.48 -15.89
CA SER A 737 -13.78 1.32 -15.54
C SER A 737 -12.85 1.70 -16.70
N ARG A 738 -13.22 1.32 -17.94
CA ARG A 738 -12.53 1.73 -19.18
C ARG A 738 -12.60 3.24 -19.40
N PHE A 739 -13.76 3.86 -19.19
CA PHE A 739 -13.94 5.31 -19.37
C PHE A 739 -13.05 6.13 -18.42
N TYR A 740 -13.07 5.82 -17.12
CA TYR A 740 -12.25 6.53 -16.13
C TYR A 740 -10.76 6.28 -16.34
N SER A 741 -10.38 5.08 -16.77
CA SER A 741 -9.02 4.80 -17.20
C SER A 741 -8.63 5.62 -18.44
N SER A 742 -9.52 5.78 -19.42
CA SER A 742 -9.25 6.45 -20.72
C SER A 742 -9.20 7.98 -20.66
N SER A 743 -9.98 8.61 -19.78
CA SER A 743 -10.05 10.06 -19.63
C SER A 743 -8.73 10.68 -19.11
N HIS A 744 -7.84 9.85 -18.58
CA HIS A 744 -6.47 10.20 -18.17
C HIS A 744 -5.56 10.67 -19.30
N ASP A 745 -5.85 10.30 -20.56
CA ASP A 745 -5.02 10.72 -21.71
C ASP A 745 -5.38 12.13 -22.25
N ARG A 746 -6.53 12.72 -21.85
CA ARG A 746 -6.97 14.04 -22.35
C ARG A 746 -6.54 15.23 -21.50
N PHE A 747 -6.20 15.04 -20.22
CA PHE A 747 -5.77 16.12 -19.31
C PHE A 747 -4.24 16.28 -19.22
N THR A 748 -3.47 15.53 -20.01
CA THR A 748 -2.03 15.30 -19.80
C THR A 748 -1.09 16.20 -20.63
N TYR A 749 -1.59 17.29 -21.23
CA TYR A 749 -0.72 18.27 -21.93
C TYR A 749 -0.37 19.52 -21.11
N GLY A 750 -0.67 19.57 -19.81
CA GLY A 750 -0.29 20.74 -19.00
C GLY A 750 -0.25 20.59 -17.49
N SER A 751 -0.69 19.47 -16.91
CA SER A 751 -0.69 19.29 -15.46
C SER A 751 -0.24 17.90 -15.05
N SER A 752 0.75 17.85 -14.16
CA SER A 752 1.43 16.67 -13.61
C SER A 752 0.53 15.76 -12.74
N PHE A 753 -0.79 15.87 -12.83
CA PHE A 753 -1.72 15.16 -11.96
C PHE A 753 -2.24 13.88 -12.62
N ILE A 754 -2.01 12.75 -11.96
CA ILE A 754 -2.60 11.44 -12.25
C ILE A 754 -3.71 11.26 -11.21
N ASN A 755 -4.94 10.99 -11.62
CA ASN A 755 -6.08 10.83 -10.71
C ASN A 755 -6.38 9.34 -10.51
N PHE A 756 -5.84 8.70 -9.48
CA PHE A 756 -6.04 7.27 -9.29
C PHE A 756 -7.38 6.91 -8.65
N ASN A 757 -8.27 7.89 -8.48
CA ASN A 757 -9.56 7.74 -7.83
C ASN A 757 -10.58 7.05 -8.77
N LEU A 758 -10.39 5.74 -8.98
CA LEU A 758 -11.30 4.91 -9.77
C LEU A 758 -12.64 4.73 -9.05
N PRO A 759 -13.77 4.67 -9.79
CA PRO A 759 -15.07 4.41 -9.19
C PRO A 759 -15.13 3.09 -8.42
N GLN A 760 -15.90 3.07 -7.35
CA GLN A 760 -16.16 1.88 -6.55
C GLN A 760 -17.47 1.22 -6.99
N PHE A 761 -17.52 -0.11 -6.92
CA PHE A 761 -18.68 -0.89 -7.34
C PHE A 761 -19.13 -1.81 -6.21
N TYR A 762 -20.40 -1.71 -5.86
CA TYR A 762 -21.03 -2.44 -4.77
C TYR A 762 -22.31 -3.13 -5.25
N GLN A 763 -22.70 -4.23 -4.60
CA GLN A 763 -23.97 -4.89 -4.80
C GLN A 763 -24.77 -4.89 -3.49
N ILE A 764 -26.04 -4.53 -3.60
CA ILE A 764 -27.02 -4.60 -2.54
C ILE A 764 -27.64 -6.00 -2.59
N VAL A 765 -27.47 -6.77 -1.53
CA VAL A 765 -27.95 -8.15 -1.42
C VAL A 765 -28.83 -8.33 -0.20
N GLN A 766 -29.81 -9.25 -0.28
CA GLN A 766 -30.52 -9.75 0.89
C GLN A 766 -29.82 -11.02 1.39
N LEU A 767 -29.27 -10.96 2.62
CA LEU A 767 -28.69 -12.10 3.33
C LEU A 767 -29.38 -12.22 4.68
N ASP A 768 -29.88 -13.41 5.01
CA ASP A 768 -30.55 -13.72 6.28
C ASP A 768 -31.69 -12.75 6.65
N GLY A 769 -32.47 -12.33 5.65
CA GLY A 769 -33.58 -11.39 5.83
C GLY A 769 -33.17 -9.94 6.12
N ARG A 770 -31.88 -9.62 6.00
CA ARG A 770 -31.34 -8.25 6.11
C ARG A 770 -30.71 -7.83 4.79
N THR A 771 -31.02 -6.62 4.36
CA THR A 771 -30.33 -6.00 3.23
C THR A 771 -28.93 -5.58 3.67
N GLN A 772 -27.91 -5.88 2.88
CA GLN A 772 -26.51 -5.54 3.12
C GLN A 772 -25.84 -5.08 1.83
N VAL A 773 -24.79 -4.27 1.95
CA VAL A 773 -23.93 -3.87 0.83
C VAL A 773 -22.67 -4.72 0.84
N ILE A 774 -22.39 -5.40 -0.26
CA ILE A 774 -21.15 -6.15 -0.48
C ILE A 774 -20.38 -5.56 -1.66
N PRO A 775 -19.05 -5.68 -1.74
CA PRO A 775 -18.30 -5.34 -2.95
C PRO A 775 -18.82 -6.14 -4.15
N PHE A 776 -18.95 -5.49 -5.32
CA PHE A 776 -19.40 -6.17 -6.53
C PHE A 776 -18.38 -7.23 -6.98
N ARG A 777 -18.83 -8.47 -7.21
CA ARG A 777 -17.99 -9.60 -7.65
C ARG A 777 -18.57 -10.21 -8.93
N SER A 778 -17.71 -10.48 -9.91
CA SER A 778 -18.10 -11.18 -11.13
C SER A 778 -18.56 -12.61 -10.80
N SER A 779 -19.72 -13.00 -11.32
CA SER A 779 -20.33 -14.33 -11.16
C SER A 779 -19.50 -15.48 -11.74
N ALA A 780 -18.43 -15.19 -12.50
CA ALA A 780 -17.50 -16.20 -13.00
C ALA A 780 -16.73 -16.97 -11.89
N LEU A 781 -16.74 -16.48 -10.64
CA LEU A 781 -16.00 -17.05 -9.52
C LEU A 781 -16.88 -17.59 -8.37
N SER A 782 -18.21 -17.49 -8.45
CA SER A 782 -19.10 -17.87 -7.33
C SER A 782 -19.19 -19.37 -7.07
N HIS A 783 -18.82 -20.22 -8.02
CA HIS A 783 -18.91 -21.68 -7.88
C HIS A 783 -17.72 -22.33 -7.14
N LEU A 784 -16.67 -21.57 -6.79
CA LEU A 784 -15.44 -22.11 -6.18
C LEU A 784 -15.22 -21.69 -4.71
N CYS A 785 -16.13 -20.93 -4.10
CA CYS A 785 -15.98 -20.42 -2.73
C CYS A 785 -17.28 -20.55 -1.92
N ILE A 786 -17.65 -21.79 -1.57
CA ILE A 786 -18.54 -22.04 -0.43
C ILE A 786 -17.65 -22.39 0.76
N THR A 787 -17.28 -21.40 1.57
CA THR A 787 -16.82 -21.67 2.95
C THR A 787 -18.04 -21.91 3.82
N PRO A 788 -18.21 -23.08 4.46
CA PRO A 788 -19.30 -23.28 5.41
C PRO A 788 -19.05 -22.41 6.65
N VAL A 789 -20.08 -21.68 7.05
CA VAL A 789 -20.14 -20.93 8.32
C VAL A 789 -20.06 -21.93 9.47
N VAL A 790 -18.93 -21.99 10.17
CA VAL A 790 -18.82 -22.68 11.46
C VAL A 790 -18.98 -21.63 12.56
N GLY A 791 -19.92 -21.88 13.46
CA GLY A 791 -20.43 -20.92 14.44
C GLY A 791 -19.39 -20.39 15.42
N ASP A 792 -19.65 -19.15 15.86
CA ASP A 792 -18.95 -18.43 16.91
C ASP A 792 -18.91 -19.23 18.23
N GLU A 793 -17.72 -19.71 18.61
CA GLU A 793 -17.35 -19.81 20.01
C GLU A 793 -16.17 -18.88 20.31
N VAL A 794 -16.44 -17.96 21.24
CA VAL A 794 -15.57 -16.90 21.72
C VAL A 794 -14.28 -17.48 22.32
N MET A 795 -13.16 -17.36 21.61
CA MET A 795 -11.81 -17.44 22.21
C MET A 795 -11.17 -16.07 22.33
N THR A 796 -10.71 -15.77 23.54
CA THR A 796 -10.34 -14.45 24.03
C THR A 796 -8.97 -13.96 23.55
N THR A 797 -8.93 -12.64 23.33
CA THR A 797 -7.93 -11.80 22.67
C THR A 797 -6.64 -11.58 23.49
N LYS A 798 -5.94 -12.65 23.90
CA LYS A 798 -4.64 -12.54 24.59
C LYS A 798 -3.67 -13.66 24.19
N GLN A 799 -3.11 -13.61 22.98
CA GLN A 799 -1.82 -14.25 22.59
C GLN A 799 -1.46 -14.06 21.10
N ARG A 800 -1.64 -12.85 20.54
CA ARG A 800 -1.20 -12.53 19.16
C ARG A 800 -0.28 -11.30 19.03
N LEU A 801 0.30 -10.85 20.14
CA LEU A 801 1.24 -9.73 20.19
C LEU A 801 2.56 -10.19 20.80
N GLN A 802 3.33 -10.92 20.00
CA GLN A 802 4.79 -11.07 20.10
C GLN A 802 5.21 -11.86 18.86
N ILE A 803 5.44 -11.12 17.76
CA ILE A 803 6.29 -11.39 16.59
C ILE A 803 6.00 -10.20 15.66
N LEU A 804 6.72 -9.10 15.92
CA LEU A 804 7.21 -8.13 14.95
C LEU A 804 8.71 -8.03 15.22
#